data_AF-A0A142CW13-F1
#
_entry.id   AF-A0A142CW13-F1
#
_cell.length_a   1.000
_cell.length_b   1.000
_cell.length_c   1.000
_cell.angle_alpha   90.00
_cell.angle_beta   90.00
_cell.angle_gamma   90.00
#
_symmetry.space_group_name_H-M   'P 1'
#
loop_
_entity.id
_entity.type
_entity.pdbx_description
1 polymer ?
#
loop_
_entity_poly.entity_id
_entity_poly.type
_entity_poly.pdbx_seq_one_letter_code
_entity_poly.pdbx_strand_id
1 'polypeptide(L)'
;MVKIILNGKEMEVPDGKPLIEFLREVTHVPGFCYTEELEPYGSCRLCLVSTPRGVTTSCTLKPVEGLKVETLTDEVISMRKTALELILSDHYGDCIGPCQDACPAHSDVQGYLALIAMGKYHEAVKLMKEKYILPAVLGRVCPAFCEQACRRNLVDEPLAIRQLKRFAADYDLEHGPWMPEIPPSTGKRIAVIGGGPAGLACAYYLRTMGHEVTIFEAMPELGGMMRYGIPPYRLPRDVLDRDIATVIGTGIEVKTNTALGRDVTLEELREEYDAVFLGVGAWRSRRMGIPGEELEGVMHGIEFLRKVNMGEEVKLGERVIVVGGGNTAMDVARTALRLGAKVTVVYRRSRAEMPANEREVEEAMEEGVEFLFLTNPVRILGDGKVEEVELIKMRLREPDASGRRRPIPIEGSEFRVKADNVILAIGQYCDEDFLKNLGIKAKRGKAVVDEVTLQTNLPGVFAGGDLVLGPSTVIESIATGRKAAIMIDLYLKGKLEKAREVLLEPEKHIEEVLNDEDLYRILFDLRPYNHWKKVTEKDYEGVERKPRAKVELLDPEVRRRNFEEVEPSLTEEQVLEEAKRCMSCGCMEVFRCKLREYATLYNARQDAFEGEGNRFELDESHPFVVLDNNKCVLCGQCVRFTHEVAGEGVVDYMFRGFKTMISPPLGGTLGDAEGLFIGEMIDICPVGAITEKLPFVKPGPWKTTPVKTVCNGCSFACEMNIEVYDGILVRASSVEKSWNGHLCDVCRFARPWAEDLVQPLLNGKPVSWEEAKKFIAEREYALILTPELTNEEISFFKEFAQKRGISIGSTVEGELSTATLEDIRKAKRVLLKADPEKYPLLKLLLRDKVIVGEDYDVAILEGPAEPLEAPTLILHEGVNAAGLIRAGITGIPESKAYVVVGRTEKELKGDVLILPAGVWAAKEGTVTNALGMELKVRKALEGYSPLGLFS
;
A
#
# COMPACT_ATOMS: atom_id res chain seq x y z
N MET A 1 32.46 27.42 16.07
CA MET A 1 32.31 27.13 14.63
C MET A 1 33.69 26.97 14.02
N VAL A 2 33.86 26.03 13.08
CA VAL A 2 35.08 25.82 12.28
C VAL A 2 34.72 25.76 10.80
N LYS A 3 35.64 26.15 9.92
CA LYS A 3 35.43 26.07 8.47
C LYS A 3 35.92 24.75 7.91
N ILE A 4 35.06 24.08 7.14
CA ILE A 4 35.40 22.84 6.42
C ILE A 4 35.15 23.03 4.92
N ILE A 5 35.71 22.14 4.09
CA ILE A 5 35.44 22.05 2.66
C ILE A 5 34.64 20.77 2.43
N LEU A 6 33.33 20.89 2.23
CA LEU A 6 32.41 19.78 1.98
C LEU A 6 32.06 19.73 0.49
N ASN A 7 32.37 18.62 -0.18
CA ASN A 7 32.11 18.43 -1.63
C ASN A 7 32.61 19.63 -2.46
N GLY A 8 33.78 20.17 -2.10
CA GLY A 8 34.40 21.33 -2.77
C GLY A 8 33.89 22.71 -2.34
N LYS A 9 32.89 22.81 -1.45
CA LYS A 9 32.32 24.07 -0.96
C LYS A 9 32.76 24.37 0.48
N GLU A 10 33.14 25.61 0.77
CA GLU A 10 33.46 26.05 2.13
C GLU A 10 32.17 26.21 2.96
N MET A 11 32.13 25.63 4.16
CA MET A 11 30.98 25.62 5.06
C MET A 11 31.43 25.87 6.50
N GLU A 12 30.64 26.60 7.29
CA GLU A 12 30.87 26.77 8.73
C GLU A 12 30.07 25.74 9.52
N VAL A 13 30.73 25.04 10.45
CA VAL A 13 30.17 23.91 11.20
C VAL A 13 30.40 24.10 12.70
N PRO A 14 29.44 23.75 13.57
CA PRO A 14 29.65 23.77 15.02
C PRO A 14 30.87 22.95 15.44
N ASP A 15 31.73 23.52 16.29
CA ASP A 15 32.85 22.81 16.88
C ASP A 15 32.37 21.96 18.07
N GLY A 16 33.02 20.82 18.28
CA GLY A 16 32.76 19.94 19.44
C GLY A 16 31.73 18.84 19.22
N LYS A 17 30.85 18.95 18.21
CA LYS A 17 29.88 17.90 17.86
C LYS A 17 30.40 16.91 16.81
N PRO A 18 29.87 15.68 16.77
CA PRO A 18 30.04 14.76 15.65
C PRO A 18 29.69 15.40 14.30
N LEU A 19 30.54 15.19 13.29
CA LEU A 19 30.34 15.75 11.96
C LEU A 19 29.04 15.26 11.30
N ILE A 20 28.58 14.04 11.62
CA ILE A 20 27.36 13.48 11.05
C ILE A 20 26.10 14.33 11.31
N GLU A 21 25.99 15.01 12.45
CA GLU A 21 24.84 15.87 12.76
C GLU A 21 24.70 16.95 11.70
N PHE A 22 25.79 17.68 11.45
CA PHE A 22 25.84 18.70 10.42
C PHE A 22 25.64 18.12 9.01
N LEU A 23 26.29 17.00 8.69
CA LEU A 23 26.20 16.44 7.34
C LEU A 23 24.76 16.05 6.98
N ARG A 24 23.99 15.48 7.91
CA ARG A 24 22.60 15.08 7.65
C ARG A 24 21.67 16.27 7.40
N GLU A 25 22.04 17.48 7.82
CA GLU A 25 21.29 18.70 7.53
C GLU A 25 21.52 19.22 6.11
N VAL A 26 22.68 18.93 5.51
CA VAL A 26 23.10 19.57 4.25
C VAL A 26 23.36 18.59 3.09
N THR A 27 23.48 17.29 3.36
CA THR A 27 23.77 16.28 2.34
C THR A 27 23.39 14.86 2.79
N HIS A 28 23.39 13.89 1.87
CA HIS A 28 23.02 12.51 2.19
C HIS A 28 24.16 11.74 2.88
N VAL A 29 23.94 11.39 4.15
CA VAL A 29 24.80 10.47 4.91
C VAL A 29 23.91 9.46 5.67
N PRO A 30 23.85 8.20 5.20
CA PRO A 30 23.01 7.18 5.82
C PRO A 30 23.59 6.70 7.15
N GLY A 31 22.76 6.05 7.97
CA GLY A 31 23.20 5.44 9.22
C GLY A 31 22.06 4.91 10.07
N PHE A 32 22.28 3.76 10.70
CA PHE A 32 21.30 3.12 11.59
C PHE A 32 21.64 3.28 13.07
N CYS A 33 22.90 3.41 13.46
CA CYS A 33 23.30 3.26 14.87
C CYS A 33 23.46 4.59 15.65
N TYR A 34 23.16 5.73 15.02
CA TYR A 34 23.42 7.06 15.59
C TYR A 34 22.15 7.92 15.61
N THR A 35 21.90 8.52 16.78
CA THR A 35 20.89 9.54 17.06
C THR A 35 21.56 10.68 17.85
N GLU A 36 20.97 11.89 17.86
CA GLU A 36 21.56 13.08 18.49
C GLU A 36 21.72 12.95 20.02
N GLU A 37 20.88 12.13 20.66
CA GLU A 37 20.86 11.94 22.12
C GLU A 37 21.90 10.95 22.63
N LEU A 38 22.59 10.26 21.72
CA LEU A 38 23.40 9.08 22.02
C LEU A 38 24.84 9.24 21.50
N GLU A 39 25.83 8.95 22.35
CA GLU A 39 27.25 9.01 21.95
C GLU A 39 27.55 8.09 20.74
N PRO A 40 28.35 8.54 19.76
CA PRO A 40 28.63 7.77 18.55
C PRO A 40 29.67 6.67 18.77
N TYR A 41 29.46 5.51 18.15
CA TYR A 41 30.44 4.40 18.17
C TYR A 41 30.73 3.78 16.79
N GLY A 42 29.96 4.15 15.75
CA GLY A 42 30.31 3.88 14.35
C GLY A 42 30.20 2.42 13.87
N SER A 43 29.35 1.60 14.47
CA SER A 43 29.24 0.17 14.14
C SER A 43 28.69 -0.13 12.76
N CYS A 44 27.62 0.56 12.32
CA CYS A 44 26.94 0.21 11.07
C CYS A 44 27.75 0.52 9.80
N ARG A 45 28.80 1.35 9.91
CA ARG A 45 29.67 1.77 8.78
C ARG A 45 28.93 2.36 7.56
N LEU A 46 27.72 2.89 7.72
CA LEU A 46 27.01 3.58 6.63
C LEU A 46 27.35 5.07 6.53
N CYS A 47 27.75 5.69 7.63
CA CYS A 47 28.05 7.12 7.67
C CYS A 47 29.46 7.46 7.15
N LEU A 48 30.04 6.60 6.30
CA LEU A 48 31.39 6.75 5.79
C LEU A 48 31.53 7.99 4.92
N VAL A 49 32.63 8.72 5.07
CA VAL A 49 32.99 9.88 4.26
C VAL A 49 34.46 9.80 3.87
N SER A 50 34.80 10.33 2.70
CA SER A 50 36.19 10.42 2.25
C SER A 50 36.84 11.68 2.84
N THR A 51 38.10 11.53 3.28
CA THR A 51 38.94 12.62 3.76
C THR A 51 40.35 12.46 3.16
N PRO A 52 41.24 13.47 3.23
CA PRO A 52 42.63 13.33 2.79
C PRO A 52 43.42 12.22 3.51
N ARG A 53 42.91 11.70 4.64
CA ARG A 53 43.51 10.58 5.40
C ARG A 53 42.88 9.22 5.07
N GLY A 54 41.96 9.17 4.11
CA GLY A 54 41.18 8.00 3.73
C GLY A 54 39.72 8.08 4.19
N VAL A 55 38.98 7.00 3.94
CA VAL A 55 37.56 6.87 4.28
C VAL A 55 37.40 6.58 5.78
N THR A 56 36.52 7.33 6.44
CA THR A 56 36.26 7.21 7.88
C THR A 56 34.79 7.44 8.23
N THR A 57 34.36 7.11 9.44
CA THR A 57 32.99 7.34 9.92
C THR A 57 32.78 8.78 10.36
N SER A 58 31.79 9.46 9.76
CA SER A 58 31.45 10.85 10.12
C SER A 58 30.88 10.99 11.53
N CYS A 59 30.26 9.95 12.09
CA CYS A 59 29.72 10.01 13.46
C CYS A 59 30.80 10.06 14.53
N THR A 60 32.00 9.55 14.28
CA THR A 60 33.13 9.62 15.23
C THR A 60 34.15 10.70 14.85
N LEU A 61 33.91 11.41 13.74
CA LEU A 61 34.79 12.46 13.24
C LEU A 61 34.33 13.80 13.81
N LYS A 62 35.23 14.53 14.46
CA LYS A 62 34.99 15.92 14.88
C LYS A 62 35.46 16.88 13.78
N PRO A 63 34.69 17.92 13.45
CA PRO A 63 35.10 18.91 12.47
C PRO A 63 36.32 19.69 13.00
N VAL A 64 37.28 19.95 12.12
CA VAL A 64 38.48 20.76 12.40
C VAL A 64 38.69 21.76 11.25
N GLU A 65 39.35 22.86 11.54
CA GLU A 65 39.61 23.92 10.57
C GLU A 65 40.31 23.37 9.30
N GLY A 66 39.76 23.68 8.13
CA GLY A 66 40.26 23.25 6.83
C GLY A 66 40.02 21.78 6.49
N LEU A 67 39.22 21.03 7.27
CA LEU A 67 38.89 19.63 6.99
C LEU A 67 38.20 19.50 5.63
N LYS A 68 38.73 18.64 4.74
CA LYS A 68 38.10 18.32 3.46
C LYS A 68 37.31 17.02 3.59
N VAL A 69 36.05 17.04 3.14
CA VAL A 69 35.13 15.92 3.26
C VAL A 69 34.37 15.73 1.94
N GLU A 70 34.32 14.50 1.45
CA GLU A 70 33.48 14.12 0.31
C GLU A 70 32.51 13.00 0.71
N THR A 71 31.23 13.14 0.35
CA THR A 71 30.16 12.25 0.86
C THR A 71 29.66 11.20 -0.13
N LEU A 72 29.91 11.39 -1.43
CA LEU A 72 29.36 10.57 -2.52
C LEU A 72 30.40 10.26 -3.61
N THR A 73 31.67 10.00 -3.22
CA THR A 73 32.65 9.46 -4.16
C THR A 73 32.35 7.99 -4.48
N ASP A 74 32.79 7.50 -5.65
CA ASP A 74 32.61 6.09 -6.04
C ASP A 74 33.12 5.10 -4.97
N GLU A 75 34.25 5.42 -4.34
CA GLU A 75 34.82 4.63 -3.24
C GLU A 75 33.87 4.60 -2.02
N VAL A 76 33.35 5.75 -1.60
CA VAL A 76 32.43 5.84 -0.45
C VAL A 76 31.12 5.12 -0.75
N ILE A 77 30.56 5.30 -1.95
CA ILE A 77 29.34 4.62 -2.39
C ILE A 77 29.54 3.11 -2.39
N SER A 78 30.65 2.63 -2.97
CA SER A 78 30.98 1.20 -2.99
C SER A 78 31.14 0.64 -1.58
N MET A 79 31.82 1.33 -0.67
CA MET A 79 32.00 0.85 0.71
C MET A 79 30.69 0.82 1.50
N ARG A 80 29.82 1.83 1.33
CA ARG A 80 28.48 1.85 1.93
C ARG A 80 27.61 0.73 1.38
N LYS A 81 27.66 0.48 0.07
CA LYS A 81 26.98 -0.65 -0.57
C LYS A 81 27.44 -1.99 0.03
N THR A 82 28.75 -2.22 0.14
CA THR A 82 29.30 -3.42 0.78
C THR A 82 28.81 -3.59 2.23
N ALA A 83 28.79 -2.50 3.01
CA ALA A 83 28.28 -2.54 4.38
C ALA A 83 26.78 -2.90 4.43
N LEU A 84 25.96 -2.35 3.53
CA LEU A 84 24.54 -2.71 3.41
C LEU A 84 24.37 -4.18 3.02
N GLU A 85 25.13 -4.68 2.05
CA GLU A 85 25.07 -6.05 1.57
C GLU A 85 25.44 -7.07 2.66
N LEU A 86 26.42 -6.74 3.53
CA LEU A 86 26.77 -7.54 4.71
C LEU A 86 25.66 -7.54 5.78
N ILE A 87 24.99 -6.41 5.98
CA ILE A 87 23.83 -6.33 6.89
C ILE A 87 22.67 -7.16 6.32
N LEU A 88 22.43 -7.05 5.01
CA LEU A 88 21.36 -7.75 4.31
C LEU A 88 21.56 -9.27 4.27
N SER A 89 22.80 -9.77 4.25
CA SER A 89 23.07 -11.20 4.16
C SER A 89 22.55 -12.01 5.35
N ASP A 90 22.41 -11.39 6.52
CA ASP A 90 21.82 -12.03 7.72
C ASP A 90 20.37 -11.57 7.99
N HIS A 91 19.88 -10.56 7.28
CA HIS A 91 18.49 -10.12 7.40
C HIS A 91 17.55 -11.15 6.75
N TYR A 92 16.72 -11.79 7.55
CA TYR A 92 15.79 -12.83 7.14
C TYR A 92 14.34 -12.35 7.29
N GLY A 93 13.88 -11.55 6.31
CA GLY A 93 12.57 -10.88 6.24
C GLY A 93 11.85 -11.09 4.91
N ASP A 94 10.56 -10.80 4.84
CA ASP A 94 9.88 -10.50 3.57
C ASP A 94 9.68 -9.00 3.51
N CYS A 95 10.14 -8.33 2.45
CA CYS A 95 9.83 -6.91 2.27
C CYS A 95 8.35 -6.70 1.96
N ILE A 96 7.83 -7.47 1.00
CA ILE A 96 6.43 -7.45 0.54
C ILE A 96 5.91 -8.89 0.42
N GLY A 97 4.59 -9.08 0.42
CA GLY A 97 4.01 -10.40 0.22
C GLY A 97 4.35 -10.96 -1.18
N PRO A 98 4.67 -12.26 -1.35
CA PRO A 98 4.93 -12.86 -2.67
C PRO A 98 3.77 -12.70 -3.66
N CYS A 99 2.54 -12.57 -3.15
CA CYS A 99 1.36 -12.28 -3.96
C CYS A 99 1.41 -10.89 -4.64
N GLN A 100 2.06 -9.91 -4.02
CA GLN A 100 2.30 -8.59 -4.61
C GLN A 100 3.41 -8.63 -5.66
N ASP A 101 4.50 -9.36 -5.39
CA ASP A 101 5.59 -9.54 -6.34
C ASP A 101 5.13 -10.23 -7.64
N ALA A 102 4.36 -11.30 -7.50
CA ALA A 102 3.82 -12.05 -8.62
C ALA A 102 2.74 -11.30 -9.42
N CYS A 103 2.14 -10.25 -8.86
CA CYS A 103 1.19 -9.42 -9.59
C CYS A 103 1.94 -8.54 -10.60
N PRO A 104 1.66 -8.59 -11.91
CA PRO A 104 2.37 -7.76 -12.88
C PRO A 104 2.23 -6.24 -12.66
N ALA A 105 1.19 -5.81 -11.92
CA ALA A 105 0.99 -4.42 -11.53
C ALA A 105 1.58 -4.09 -10.15
N HIS A 106 2.15 -5.06 -9.43
CA HIS A 106 2.67 -4.92 -8.06
C HIS A 106 1.68 -4.30 -7.06
N SER A 107 0.41 -4.72 -7.14
CA SER A 107 -0.66 -4.26 -6.27
C SER A 107 -0.52 -4.77 -4.84
N ASP A 108 -0.78 -3.91 -3.85
CA ASP A 108 -0.71 -4.24 -2.43
C ASP A 108 -1.86 -5.17 -2.01
N VAL A 109 -1.67 -6.46 -2.30
CA VAL A 109 -2.61 -7.54 -1.96
C VAL A 109 -2.86 -7.60 -0.47
N GLN A 110 -1.82 -7.47 0.35
CA GLN A 110 -1.98 -7.56 1.80
C GLN A 110 -2.83 -6.40 2.33
N GLY A 111 -2.56 -5.18 1.86
CA GLY A 111 -3.27 -3.97 2.26
C GLY A 111 -4.74 -3.97 1.89
N TYR A 112 -5.11 -4.32 0.65
CA TYR A 112 -6.53 -4.32 0.27
C TYR A 112 -7.29 -5.50 0.88
N LEU A 113 -6.64 -6.65 1.12
CA LEU A 113 -7.29 -7.76 1.84
C LEU A 113 -7.56 -7.42 3.30
N ALA A 114 -6.68 -6.64 3.94
CA ALA A 114 -6.92 -6.11 5.28
C ALA A 114 -8.12 -5.16 5.31
N LEU A 115 -8.26 -4.27 4.31
CA LEU A 115 -9.43 -3.40 4.17
C LEU A 115 -10.72 -4.19 3.94
N ILE A 116 -10.69 -5.20 3.06
CA ILE A 116 -11.81 -6.11 2.83
C ILE A 116 -12.20 -6.83 4.12
N ALA A 117 -11.24 -7.34 4.91
CA ALA A 117 -11.51 -8.00 6.19
C ALA A 117 -12.20 -7.09 7.23
N MET A 118 -12.15 -5.77 7.03
CA MET A 118 -12.82 -4.76 7.86
C MET A 118 -14.11 -4.20 7.22
N GLY A 119 -14.56 -4.74 6.09
CA GLY A 119 -15.74 -4.23 5.36
C GLY A 119 -15.52 -2.90 4.63
N LYS A 120 -14.26 -2.45 4.49
CA LYS A 120 -13.90 -1.18 3.85
C LYS A 120 -13.65 -1.34 2.35
N TYR A 121 -14.72 -1.64 1.61
CA TYR A 121 -14.65 -2.02 0.20
C TYR A 121 -14.25 -0.85 -0.71
N HIS A 122 -14.75 0.36 -0.47
CA HIS A 122 -14.38 1.56 -1.24
C HIS A 122 -12.89 1.88 -1.09
N GLU A 123 -12.36 1.86 0.14
CA GLU A 123 -10.94 2.10 0.41
C GLU A 123 -10.06 0.99 -0.16
N ALA A 124 -10.56 -0.26 -0.18
CA ALA A 124 -9.88 -1.36 -0.86
C ALA A 124 -9.77 -1.12 -2.37
N VAL A 125 -10.85 -0.68 -3.02
CA VAL A 125 -10.86 -0.35 -4.46
C VAL A 125 -9.97 0.86 -4.77
N LYS A 126 -9.98 1.89 -3.91
CA LYS A 126 -9.05 3.02 -4.00
C LYS A 126 -7.59 2.55 -4.00
N LEU A 127 -7.21 1.68 -3.06
CA LEU A 127 -5.86 1.12 -2.98
C LEU A 127 -5.50 0.27 -4.22
N MET A 128 -6.46 -0.48 -4.77
CA MET A 128 -6.26 -1.23 -6.02
C MET A 128 -5.99 -0.28 -7.21
N LYS A 129 -6.73 0.84 -7.29
CA LYS A 129 -6.63 1.84 -8.35
C LYS A 129 -5.30 2.60 -8.39
N GLU A 130 -4.50 2.56 -7.32
CA GLU A 130 -3.10 3.02 -7.35
C GLU A 130 -2.23 2.25 -8.37
N LYS A 131 -2.60 0.99 -8.66
CA LYS A 131 -1.80 0.07 -9.49
C LYS A 131 -2.53 -0.46 -10.71
N TYR A 132 -3.86 -0.59 -10.69
CA TYR A 132 -4.65 -0.94 -11.88
C TYR A 132 -6.08 -0.38 -11.87
N ILE A 133 -6.62 -0.13 -13.06
CA ILE A 133 -7.83 0.70 -13.23
C ILE A 133 -9.17 -0.05 -13.30
N LEU A 134 -9.18 -1.36 -13.53
CA LEU A 134 -10.39 -2.15 -13.80
C LEU A 134 -10.55 -3.33 -12.82
N PRO A 135 -10.79 -3.06 -11.52
CA PRO A 135 -10.86 -4.10 -10.52
C PRO A 135 -12.01 -5.09 -10.75
N ALA A 136 -13.17 -4.65 -11.26
CA ALA A 136 -14.33 -5.53 -11.50
C ALA A 136 -14.09 -6.46 -12.69
N VAL A 137 -13.44 -5.96 -13.75
CA VAL A 137 -12.99 -6.79 -14.88
C VAL A 137 -11.93 -7.79 -14.40
N LEU A 138 -10.90 -7.33 -13.68
CA LEU A 138 -9.82 -8.19 -13.21
C LEU A 138 -10.28 -9.23 -12.19
N GLY A 139 -11.33 -8.96 -11.41
CA GLY A 139 -12.01 -9.93 -10.55
C GLY A 139 -12.63 -11.11 -11.32
N ARG A 140 -12.82 -10.98 -12.64
CA ARG A 140 -13.38 -12.03 -13.50
C ARG A 140 -12.33 -12.71 -14.35
N VAL A 141 -11.50 -11.93 -15.05
CA VAL A 141 -10.64 -12.47 -16.13
C VAL A 141 -9.17 -12.64 -15.75
N CYS A 142 -8.74 -12.17 -14.57
CA CYS A 142 -7.34 -12.28 -14.16
C CYS A 142 -6.92 -13.76 -13.98
N PRO A 143 -5.73 -14.17 -14.47
CA PRO A 143 -5.18 -15.50 -14.20
C PRO A 143 -4.80 -15.77 -12.74
N ALA A 144 -4.88 -14.75 -11.87
CA ALA A 144 -4.62 -14.83 -10.45
C ALA A 144 -3.19 -15.28 -10.08
N PHE A 145 -2.17 -14.68 -10.70
CA PHE A 145 -0.74 -14.89 -10.37
C PHE A 145 -0.44 -14.75 -8.86
N CYS A 146 -1.16 -13.84 -8.19
CA CYS A 146 -1.07 -13.63 -6.75
C CYS A 146 -1.51 -14.85 -5.92
N GLU A 147 -2.47 -15.65 -6.41
CA GLU A 147 -2.93 -16.88 -5.75
C GLU A 147 -1.93 -18.01 -5.95
N GLN A 148 -1.29 -18.09 -7.12
CA GLN A 148 -0.23 -19.06 -7.41
C GLN A 148 0.99 -18.86 -6.49
N ALA A 149 1.38 -17.61 -6.27
CA ALA A 149 2.49 -17.26 -5.38
C ALA A 149 2.09 -17.19 -3.89
N CYS A 150 0.82 -17.41 -3.55
CA CYS A 150 0.35 -17.29 -2.17
C CYS A 150 1.05 -18.31 -1.27
N ARG A 151 1.64 -17.86 -0.16
CA ARG A 151 2.30 -18.76 0.81
C ARG A 151 1.35 -19.72 1.49
N ARG A 152 0.05 -19.46 1.46
CA ARG A 152 -0.94 -20.36 2.04
C ARG A 152 -1.01 -21.72 1.30
N ASN A 153 -0.47 -21.81 0.07
CA ASN A 153 -0.23 -23.08 -0.61
C ASN A 153 0.71 -24.04 0.16
N LEU A 154 1.50 -23.54 1.13
CA LEU A 154 2.33 -24.37 2.02
C LEU A 154 1.57 -24.88 3.26
N VAL A 155 0.31 -24.48 3.41
CA VAL A 155 -0.55 -24.82 4.56
C VAL A 155 -1.77 -25.59 4.08
N ASP A 156 -2.56 -24.99 3.18
CA ASP A 156 -3.76 -25.58 2.60
C ASP A 156 -4.00 -25.05 1.16
N GLU A 157 -5.13 -24.41 0.89
CA GLU A 157 -5.46 -23.80 -0.41
C GLU A 157 -5.20 -22.29 -0.37
N PRO A 158 -4.79 -21.67 -1.49
CA PRO A 158 -4.50 -20.24 -1.51
C PRO A 158 -5.75 -19.41 -1.22
N LEU A 159 -5.54 -18.15 -0.88
CA LEU A 159 -6.64 -17.19 -0.76
C LEU A 159 -7.40 -17.05 -2.08
N ALA A 160 -8.71 -16.86 -2.02
CA ALA A 160 -9.55 -16.51 -3.16
C ALA A 160 -9.42 -15.03 -3.56
N ILE A 161 -8.19 -14.53 -3.71
CA ILE A 161 -7.85 -13.11 -3.93
C ILE A 161 -8.65 -12.51 -5.10
N ARG A 162 -8.82 -13.25 -6.21
CA ARG A 162 -9.58 -12.79 -7.37
C ARG A 162 -11.06 -12.59 -7.04
N GLN A 163 -11.66 -13.47 -6.25
CA GLN A 163 -13.06 -13.36 -5.81
C GLN A 163 -13.25 -12.26 -4.75
N LEU A 164 -12.30 -12.12 -3.82
CA LEU A 164 -12.31 -11.01 -2.85
C LEU A 164 -12.24 -9.65 -3.55
N LYS A 165 -11.35 -9.52 -4.55
CA LYS A 165 -11.26 -8.35 -5.42
C LYS A 165 -12.57 -8.09 -6.16
N ARG A 166 -13.14 -9.14 -6.76
CA ARG A 166 -14.41 -9.04 -7.50
C ARG A 166 -15.50 -8.49 -6.60
N PHE A 167 -15.70 -9.07 -5.42
CA PHE A 167 -16.73 -8.63 -4.49
C PHE A 167 -16.57 -7.15 -4.12
N ALA A 168 -15.37 -6.74 -3.72
CA ALA A 168 -15.12 -5.34 -3.35
C ALA A 168 -15.38 -4.37 -4.52
N ALA A 169 -15.01 -4.77 -5.74
CA ALA A 169 -15.24 -3.97 -6.94
C ALA A 169 -16.72 -3.90 -7.35
N ASP A 170 -17.43 -5.02 -7.29
CA ASP A 170 -18.87 -5.07 -7.60
C ASP A 170 -19.65 -4.23 -6.56
N TYR A 171 -19.30 -4.33 -5.28
CA TYR A 171 -19.87 -3.51 -4.21
C TYR A 171 -19.64 -2.01 -4.46
N ASP A 172 -18.41 -1.60 -4.78
CA ASP A 172 -18.05 -0.21 -5.08
C ASP A 172 -18.86 0.34 -6.26
N LEU A 173 -18.97 -0.42 -7.35
CA LEU A 173 -19.76 -0.03 -8.51
C LEU A 173 -21.25 0.15 -8.18
N GLU A 174 -21.80 -0.63 -7.23
CA GLU A 174 -23.22 -0.59 -6.84
C GLU A 174 -23.55 0.52 -5.83
N HIS A 175 -22.59 0.90 -4.97
CA HIS A 175 -22.81 1.86 -3.88
C HIS A 175 -22.24 3.25 -4.16
N GLY A 176 -21.99 3.55 -5.43
CA GLY A 176 -21.33 4.80 -5.85
C GLY A 176 -19.83 4.56 -5.96
N PRO A 177 -19.29 4.37 -7.17
CA PRO A 177 -17.90 3.98 -7.34
C PRO A 177 -16.96 5.06 -6.83
N TRP A 178 -15.89 4.64 -6.19
CA TRP A 178 -14.83 5.57 -5.82
C TRP A 178 -14.20 6.19 -7.07
N MET A 179 -14.09 7.52 -7.05
CA MET A 179 -13.50 8.33 -8.10
C MET A 179 -12.29 9.11 -7.54
N PRO A 180 -11.17 9.18 -8.28
CA PRO A 180 -10.03 9.98 -7.86
C PRO A 180 -10.36 11.47 -7.94
N GLU A 181 -9.75 12.25 -7.07
CA GLU A 181 -9.67 13.70 -7.27
C GLU A 181 -8.75 14.00 -8.46
N ILE A 182 -9.20 14.91 -9.33
CA ILE A 182 -8.44 15.29 -10.52
C ILE A 182 -7.73 16.62 -10.27
N PRO A 183 -6.39 16.66 -10.35
CA PRO A 183 -5.63 17.89 -10.19
C PRO A 183 -5.99 18.96 -11.25
N PRO A 184 -5.65 20.23 -11.00
CA PRO A 184 -5.73 21.28 -12.01
C PRO A 184 -5.01 20.90 -13.32
N SER A 185 -5.51 21.40 -14.46
CA SER A 185 -4.91 21.10 -15.77
C SER A 185 -3.45 21.53 -15.82
N THR A 186 -2.58 20.65 -16.31
CA THR A 186 -1.17 20.96 -16.61
C THR A 186 -1.02 21.77 -17.90
N GLY A 187 -2.10 21.91 -18.68
CA GLY A 187 -2.10 22.49 -20.03
C GLY A 187 -1.46 21.60 -21.10
N LYS A 188 -1.13 20.34 -20.77
CA LYS A 188 -0.54 19.36 -21.70
C LYS A 188 -1.61 18.43 -22.26
N ARG A 189 -1.51 18.17 -23.57
CA ARG A 189 -2.46 17.32 -24.30
C ARG A 189 -1.79 16.04 -24.76
N ILE A 190 -2.40 14.89 -24.48
CA ILE A 190 -1.88 13.58 -24.88
C ILE A 190 -2.92 12.83 -25.72
N ALA A 191 -2.48 12.26 -26.85
CA ALA A 191 -3.27 11.34 -27.65
C ALA A 191 -2.99 9.88 -27.26
N VAL A 192 -4.04 9.12 -26.97
CA VAL A 192 -3.97 7.70 -26.65
C VAL A 192 -4.66 6.91 -27.77
N ILE A 193 -3.92 6.05 -28.46
CA ILE A 193 -4.42 5.28 -29.59
C ILE A 193 -4.77 3.87 -29.15
N GLY A 194 -6.06 3.53 -29.19
CA GLY A 194 -6.64 2.28 -28.73
C GLY A 194 -7.25 2.42 -27.34
N GLY A 195 -8.54 2.10 -27.23
CA GLY A 195 -9.34 2.06 -26.00
C GLY A 195 -9.32 0.70 -25.29
N GLY A 196 -8.25 -0.09 -25.45
CA GLY A 196 -8.04 -1.35 -24.74
C GLY A 196 -7.46 -1.15 -23.33
N PRO A 197 -7.11 -2.24 -22.61
CA PRO A 197 -6.64 -2.15 -21.22
C PRO A 197 -5.44 -1.23 -21.03
N ALA A 198 -4.45 -1.29 -21.93
CA ALA A 198 -3.25 -0.45 -21.85
C ALA A 198 -3.55 1.03 -22.12
N GLY A 199 -4.39 1.33 -23.11
CA GLY A 199 -4.79 2.70 -23.44
C GLY A 199 -5.65 3.33 -22.34
N LEU A 200 -6.65 2.60 -21.83
CA LEU A 200 -7.47 3.04 -20.70
C LEU A 200 -6.60 3.33 -19.46
N ALA A 201 -5.64 2.44 -19.14
CA ALA A 201 -4.74 2.66 -18.02
C ALA A 201 -3.85 3.89 -18.23
N CYS A 202 -3.24 4.03 -19.42
CA CYS A 202 -2.41 5.18 -19.74
C CYS A 202 -3.20 6.49 -19.61
N ALA A 203 -4.41 6.53 -20.18
CA ALA A 203 -5.28 7.69 -20.15
C ALA A 203 -5.71 8.05 -18.72
N TYR A 204 -6.14 7.07 -17.92
CA TYR A 204 -6.52 7.27 -16.53
C TYR A 204 -5.39 7.91 -15.73
N TYR A 205 -4.19 7.31 -15.76
CA TYR A 205 -3.09 7.79 -14.93
C TYR A 205 -2.59 9.17 -15.37
N LEU A 206 -2.52 9.44 -16.68
CA LEU A 206 -2.22 10.79 -17.18
C LEU A 206 -3.28 11.81 -16.74
N ARG A 207 -4.56 11.43 -16.75
CA ARG A 207 -5.64 12.30 -16.28
C ARG A 207 -5.52 12.59 -14.78
N THR A 208 -5.19 11.60 -13.95
CA THR A 208 -4.94 11.79 -12.51
C THR A 208 -3.67 12.60 -12.21
N MET A 209 -2.80 12.82 -13.19
CA MET A 209 -1.65 13.73 -13.11
C MET A 209 -1.99 15.15 -13.59
N GLY A 210 -3.25 15.42 -13.96
CA GLY A 210 -3.74 16.73 -14.40
C GLY A 210 -3.66 16.95 -15.92
N HIS A 211 -3.21 15.99 -16.71
CA HIS A 211 -3.12 16.18 -18.16
C HIS A 211 -4.48 16.05 -18.86
N GLU A 212 -4.59 16.64 -20.04
CA GLU A 212 -5.75 16.49 -20.94
C GLU A 212 -5.50 15.32 -21.89
N VAL A 213 -6.44 14.38 -21.97
CA VAL A 213 -6.26 13.13 -22.72
C VAL A 213 -7.43 12.88 -23.65
N THR A 214 -7.11 12.56 -24.90
CA THR A 214 -8.08 12.09 -25.90
C THR A 214 -7.73 10.66 -26.31
N ILE A 215 -8.68 9.72 -26.17
CA ILE A 215 -8.58 8.36 -26.67
C ILE A 215 -9.16 8.29 -28.09
N PHE A 216 -8.39 7.74 -29.03
CA PHE A 216 -8.83 7.41 -30.38
C PHE A 216 -9.00 5.89 -30.51
N GLU A 217 -10.22 5.43 -30.73
CA GLU A 217 -10.57 4.01 -30.82
C GLU A 217 -11.14 3.68 -32.20
N ALA A 218 -10.59 2.67 -32.86
CA ALA A 218 -11.01 2.25 -34.20
C ALA A 218 -12.40 1.59 -34.20
N MET A 219 -12.74 0.91 -33.11
CA MET A 219 -14.00 0.21 -32.93
C MET A 219 -15.12 1.15 -32.41
N PRO A 220 -16.39 0.73 -32.49
CA PRO A 220 -17.52 1.56 -32.03
C PRO A 220 -17.53 1.85 -30.53
N GLU A 221 -16.99 0.93 -29.72
CA GLU A 221 -16.96 1.00 -28.26
C GLU A 221 -15.58 0.64 -27.68
N LEU A 222 -15.29 1.17 -26.48
CA LEU A 222 -14.05 0.94 -25.74
C LEU A 222 -13.96 -0.47 -25.14
N GLY A 223 -12.75 -0.91 -24.79
CA GLY A 223 -12.49 -2.16 -24.08
C GLY A 223 -11.57 -3.12 -24.84
N GLY A 224 -11.32 -2.88 -26.13
CA GLY A 224 -10.43 -3.70 -26.95
C GLY A 224 -10.76 -5.20 -26.84
N MET A 225 -9.75 -6.04 -26.62
CA MET A 225 -9.95 -7.49 -26.49
C MET A 225 -10.84 -7.92 -25.32
N MET A 226 -11.04 -7.07 -24.30
CA MET A 226 -12.00 -7.37 -23.22
C MET A 226 -13.45 -7.35 -23.75
N ARG A 227 -13.76 -6.46 -24.70
CA ARG A 227 -15.07 -6.39 -25.35
C ARG A 227 -15.18 -7.35 -26.52
N TYR A 228 -14.22 -7.29 -27.44
CA TYR A 228 -14.33 -7.97 -28.72
C TYR A 228 -13.77 -9.39 -28.72
N GLY A 229 -12.95 -9.74 -27.73
CA GLY A 229 -12.39 -11.09 -27.57
C GLY A 229 -13.12 -11.89 -26.50
N ILE A 230 -13.12 -11.42 -25.25
CA ILE A 230 -13.65 -12.17 -24.11
C ILE A 230 -15.18 -12.26 -24.19
N PRO A 231 -15.78 -13.47 -24.16
CA PRO A 231 -17.23 -13.63 -24.22
C PRO A 231 -17.99 -13.09 -23.00
N PRO A 232 -19.27 -12.70 -23.16
CA PRO A 232 -20.07 -12.12 -22.08
C PRO A 232 -20.34 -13.05 -20.89
N TYR A 233 -20.32 -14.38 -21.10
CA TYR A 233 -20.48 -15.36 -20.02
C TYR A 233 -19.31 -15.37 -19.02
N ARG A 234 -18.15 -14.79 -19.39
CA ARG A 234 -16.99 -14.58 -18.50
C ARG A 234 -16.86 -13.13 -18.07
N LEU A 235 -17.23 -12.20 -18.95
CA LEU A 235 -17.12 -10.77 -18.71
C LEU A 235 -18.37 -10.05 -19.21
N PRO A 236 -19.39 -9.89 -18.35
CA PRO A 236 -20.62 -9.20 -18.68
C PRO A 236 -20.37 -7.79 -19.23
N ARG A 237 -21.16 -7.39 -20.25
CA ARG A 237 -20.95 -6.12 -20.97
C ARG A 237 -21.30 -4.92 -20.11
N ASP A 238 -22.36 -5.01 -19.31
CA ASP A 238 -22.78 -4.00 -18.36
C ASP A 238 -21.72 -3.74 -17.29
N VAL A 239 -21.09 -4.79 -16.75
CA VAL A 239 -19.99 -4.66 -15.79
C VAL A 239 -18.77 -4.01 -16.45
N LEU A 240 -18.41 -4.45 -17.66
CA LEU A 240 -17.31 -3.85 -18.42
C LEU A 240 -17.55 -2.35 -18.68
N ASP A 241 -18.76 -1.99 -19.10
CA ASP A 241 -19.15 -0.60 -19.35
C ASP A 241 -19.09 0.24 -18.08
N ARG A 242 -19.59 -0.26 -16.96
CA ARG A 242 -19.55 0.42 -15.65
C ARG A 242 -18.12 0.62 -15.16
N ASP A 243 -17.26 -0.40 -15.26
CA ASP A 243 -15.86 -0.30 -14.83
C ASP A 243 -15.07 0.69 -15.71
N ILE A 244 -15.26 0.64 -17.04
CA ILE A 244 -14.70 1.62 -17.99
C ILE A 244 -15.24 3.04 -17.71
N ALA A 245 -16.51 3.18 -17.34
CA ALA A 245 -17.09 4.48 -17.00
C ALA A 245 -16.39 5.13 -15.80
N THR A 246 -15.89 4.35 -14.83
CA THR A 246 -15.08 4.91 -13.72
C THR A 246 -13.73 5.48 -14.20
N VAL A 247 -13.25 5.04 -15.36
CA VAL A 247 -12.05 5.59 -15.99
C VAL A 247 -12.40 6.83 -16.80
N ILE A 248 -13.35 6.74 -17.73
CA ILE A 248 -13.69 7.86 -18.62
C ILE A 248 -14.32 9.03 -17.85
N GLY A 249 -15.05 8.73 -16.77
CA GLY A 249 -15.65 9.71 -15.85
C GLY A 249 -14.64 10.64 -15.17
N THR A 250 -13.33 10.39 -15.29
CA THR A 250 -12.28 11.32 -14.85
C THR A 250 -12.09 12.53 -15.78
N GLY A 251 -12.86 12.62 -16.87
CA GLY A 251 -12.82 13.72 -17.85
C GLY A 251 -11.95 13.42 -19.07
N ILE A 252 -11.81 12.15 -19.43
CA ILE A 252 -11.09 11.73 -20.65
C ILE A 252 -12.01 11.89 -21.85
N GLU A 253 -11.51 12.52 -22.92
CA GLU A 253 -12.25 12.62 -24.19
C GLU A 253 -12.10 11.32 -24.98
N VAL A 254 -13.16 10.88 -25.66
CA VAL A 254 -13.16 9.63 -26.43
C VAL A 254 -13.70 9.87 -27.83
N LYS A 255 -12.94 9.44 -28.84
CA LYS A 255 -13.30 9.43 -30.26
C LYS A 255 -13.30 7.99 -30.77
N THR A 256 -14.46 7.36 -30.78
CA THR A 256 -14.64 6.01 -31.35
C THR A 256 -14.76 6.06 -32.87
N ASN A 257 -14.74 4.90 -33.53
CA ASN A 257 -14.74 4.78 -34.99
C ASN A 257 -13.61 5.57 -35.69
N THR A 258 -12.52 5.85 -34.98
CA THR A 258 -11.39 6.67 -35.45
C THR A 258 -10.11 5.83 -35.41
N ALA A 259 -9.69 5.35 -36.58
CA ALA A 259 -8.56 4.45 -36.74
C ALA A 259 -7.29 5.20 -37.19
N LEU A 260 -6.19 4.96 -36.46
CA LEU A 260 -4.86 5.43 -36.86
C LEU A 260 -4.45 4.81 -38.21
N GLY A 261 -3.99 5.66 -39.13
CA GLY A 261 -3.60 5.31 -40.49
C GLY A 261 -4.75 5.35 -41.51
N ARG A 262 -6.01 5.53 -41.08
CA ARG A 262 -7.18 5.73 -41.96
C ARG A 262 -7.84 7.09 -41.74
N ASP A 263 -8.20 7.38 -40.50
CA ASP A 263 -8.99 8.57 -40.13
C ASP A 263 -8.12 9.68 -39.53
N VAL A 264 -7.00 9.30 -38.90
CA VAL A 264 -5.95 10.20 -38.39
C VAL A 264 -4.57 9.61 -38.67
N THR A 265 -3.57 10.44 -38.87
CA THR A 265 -2.16 10.03 -39.05
C THR A 265 -1.35 10.24 -37.78
N LEU A 266 -0.21 9.54 -37.66
CA LEU A 266 0.67 9.73 -36.50
C LEU A 266 1.34 11.12 -36.53
N GLU A 267 1.61 11.63 -37.73
CA GLU A 267 2.18 12.95 -37.95
C GLU A 267 1.25 14.06 -37.44
N GLU A 268 -0.02 14.05 -37.85
CA GLU A 268 -1.04 15.00 -37.35
C GLU A 268 -1.15 14.98 -35.83
N LEU A 269 -1.21 13.78 -35.24
CA LEU A 269 -1.30 13.63 -33.79
C LEU A 269 -0.07 14.18 -33.07
N ARG A 270 1.13 14.06 -33.65
CA ARG A 270 2.37 14.62 -33.06
C ARG A 270 2.48 16.14 -33.22
N GLU A 271 1.78 16.73 -34.19
CA GLU A 271 1.68 18.18 -34.33
C GLU A 271 0.65 18.77 -33.35
N GLU A 272 -0.44 18.07 -33.10
CA GLU A 272 -1.54 18.54 -32.24
C GLU A 272 -1.33 18.24 -30.75
N TYR A 273 -0.66 17.14 -30.40
CA TYR A 273 -0.52 16.68 -29.01
C TYR A 273 0.94 16.71 -28.56
N ASP A 274 1.18 16.98 -27.28
CA ASP A 274 2.53 17.03 -26.70
C ASP A 274 3.18 15.63 -26.61
N ALA A 275 2.37 14.57 -26.56
CA ALA A 275 2.82 13.18 -26.58
C ALA A 275 1.75 12.24 -27.17
N VAL A 276 2.19 11.08 -27.66
CA VAL A 276 1.31 10.03 -28.22
C VAL A 276 1.62 8.68 -27.59
N PHE A 277 0.59 7.96 -27.17
CA PHE A 277 0.70 6.57 -26.69
C PHE A 277 0.01 5.60 -27.67
N LEU A 278 0.72 4.55 -28.07
CA LEU A 278 0.23 3.49 -28.95
C LEU A 278 -0.15 2.23 -28.15
N GLY A 279 -1.45 2.01 -27.99
CA GLY A 279 -2.06 0.87 -27.31
C GLY A 279 -2.95 0.02 -28.21
N VAL A 280 -2.61 -0.11 -29.49
CA VAL A 280 -3.49 -0.74 -30.51
C VAL A 280 -3.62 -2.26 -30.40
N GLY A 281 -2.74 -2.93 -29.65
CA GLY A 281 -2.80 -4.38 -29.40
C GLY A 281 -2.54 -5.27 -30.63
N ALA A 282 -2.79 -6.58 -30.47
CA ALA A 282 -2.47 -7.62 -31.47
C ALA A 282 -3.71 -8.21 -32.15
N TRP A 283 -4.29 -7.52 -33.14
CA TRP A 283 -5.57 -7.92 -33.75
C TRP A 283 -5.46 -8.96 -34.88
N ARG A 284 -4.26 -9.26 -35.40
CA ARG A 284 -4.12 -10.19 -36.52
C ARG A 284 -4.02 -11.63 -36.03
N SER A 285 -4.74 -12.53 -36.71
CA SER A 285 -4.66 -13.97 -36.44
C SER A 285 -3.58 -14.64 -37.27
N ARG A 286 -2.83 -15.56 -36.67
CA ARG A 286 -1.84 -16.36 -37.40
C ARG A 286 -2.54 -17.34 -38.34
N ARG A 287 -1.97 -17.50 -39.53
CA ARG A 287 -2.36 -18.53 -40.50
C ARG A 287 -1.60 -19.82 -40.25
N MET A 288 -2.24 -20.95 -40.51
CA MET A 288 -1.64 -22.27 -40.31
C MET A 288 -0.76 -22.65 -41.51
N GLY A 289 -1.10 -22.17 -42.70
CA GLY A 289 -0.36 -22.42 -43.94
C GLY A 289 -0.60 -23.83 -44.50
N ILE A 290 -1.78 -24.40 -44.25
CA ILE A 290 -2.14 -25.73 -44.74
C ILE A 290 -3.12 -25.65 -45.93
N PRO A 291 -3.13 -26.66 -46.82
CA PRO A 291 -4.12 -26.71 -47.90
C PRO A 291 -5.56 -26.68 -47.37
N GLY A 292 -6.43 -25.91 -48.03
CA GLY A 292 -7.85 -25.79 -47.68
C GLY A 292 -8.20 -24.71 -46.65
N GLU A 293 -7.23 -23.91 -46.19
CA GLU A 293 -7.47 -22.80 -45.25
C GLU A 293 -8.38 -21.68 -45.80
N GLU A 294 -8.58 -21.62 -47.12
CA GLU A 294 -9.43 -20.62 -47.80
C GLU A 294 -10.85 -21.15 -48.12
N LEU A 295 -11.21 -22.37 -47.67
CA LEU A 295 -12.54 -22.95 -47.90
C LEU A 295 -13.63 -22.21 -47.10
N GLU A 296 -14.84 -22.16 -47.65
CA GLU A 296 -16.01 -21.66 -46.90
C GLU A 296 -16.24 -22.51 -45.65
N GLY A 297 -16.37 -21.87 -44.49
CA GLY A 297 -16.48 -22.55 -43.19
C GLY A 297 -15.19 -22.55 -42.36
N VAL A 298 -14.06 -22.12 -42.92
CA VAL A 298 -12.83 -21.80 -42.17
C VAL A 298 -12.90 -20.37 -41.62
N MET A 299 -12.63 -20.21 -40.33
CA MET A 299 -12.59 -18.90 -39.66
C MET A 299 -11.37 -18.80 -38.74
N HIS A 300 -10.97 -17.57 -38.41
CA HIS A 300 -9.97 -17.34 -37.37
C HIS A 300 -10.63 -17.00 -36.03
N GLY A 301 -10.03 -17.44 -34.92
CA GLY A 301 -10.64 -17.36 -33.59
C GLY A 301 -11.02 -15.94 -33.16
N ILE A 302 -10.17 -14.94 -33.41
CA ILE A 302 -10.46 -13.54 -33.06
C ILE A 302 -11.56 -12.94 -33.93
N GLU A 303 -11.58 -13.30 -35.22
CA GLU A 303 -12.66 -12.85 -36.09
C GLU A 303 -14.01 -13.44 -35.65
N PHE A 304 -14.03 -14.74 -35.34
CA PHE A 304 -15.20 -15.43 -34.82
C PHE A 304 -15.72 -14.78 -33.53
N LEU A 305 -14.86 -14.62 -32.52
CA LEU A 305 -15.24 -14.02 -31.24
C LEU A 305 -15.71 -12.58 -31.42
N ARG A 306 -15.02 -11.78 -32.25
CA ARG A 306 -15.43 -10.40 -32.53
C ARG A 306 -16.83 -10.35 -33.13
N LYS A 307 -17.12 -11.16 -34.15
CA LYS A 307 -18.44 -11.21 -34.79
C LYS A 307 -19.53 -11.55 -33.79
N VAL A 308 -19.33 -12.61 -33.00
CA VAL A 308 -20.29 -13.02 -31.96
C VAL A 308 -20.49 -11.92 -30.92
N ASN A 309 -19.41 -11.31 -30.44
CA ASN A 309 -19.47 -10.26 -29.42
C ASN A 309 -20.08 -8.95 -29.93
N MET A 310 -20.06 -8.70 -31.24
CA MET A 310 -20.73 -7.57 -31.89
C MET A 310 -22.21 -7.87 -32.23
N GLY A 311 -22.70 -9.06 -31.90
CA GLY A 311 -24.06 -9.48 -32.24
C GLY A 311 -24.27 -9.78 -33.73
N GLU A 312 -23.19 -9.99 -34.48
CA GLU A 312 -23.29 -10.42 -35.88
C GLU A 312 -23.73 -11.89 -35.97
N GLU A 313 -24.53 -12.22 -36.98
CA GLU A 313 -24.96 -13.59 -37.23
C GLU A 313 -23.77 -14.44 -37.73
N VAL A 314 -23.38 -15.46 -36.95
CA VAL A 314 -22.35 -16.41 -37.34
C VAL A 314 -23.00 -17.77 -37.63
N LYS A 315 -22.90 -18.20 -38.90
CA LYS A 315 -23.44 -19.49 -39.34
C LYS A 315 -22.44 -20.61 -39.03
N LEU A 316 -22.81 -21.47 -38.09
CA LEU A 316 -22.09 -22.71 -37.78
C LEU A 316 -22.92 -23.91 -38.23
N GLY A 317 -22.23 -24.94 -38.71
CA GLY A 317 -22.80 -26.27 -38.93
C GLY A 317 -22.85 -27.08 -37.63
N GLU A 318 -23.16 -28.38 -37.74
CA GLU A 318 -23.33 -29.25 -36.59
C GLU A 318 -21.99 -29.58 -35.91
N ARG A 319 -20.90 -29.73 -36.67
CA ARG A 319 -19.58 -30.15 -36.20
C ARG A 319 -18.54 -29.08 -36.41
N VAL A 320 -17.99 -28.54 -35.32
CA VAL A 320 -16.98 -27.48 -35.34
C VAL A 320 -15.66 -28.01 -34.77
N ILE A 321 -14.59 -27.90 -35.56
CA ILE A 321 -13.22 -28.16 -35.08
C ILE A 321 -12.57 -26.85 -34.69
N VAL A 322 -12.08 -26.76 -33.44
CA VAL A 322 -11.31 -25.61 -32.95
C VAL A 322 -9.84 -26.00 -32.82
N VAL A 323 -8.95 -25.29 -33.50
CA VAL A 323 -7.52 -25.62 -33.52
C VAL A 323 -6.77 -24.67 -32.58
N GLY A 324 -6.25 -25.19 -31.47
CA GLY A 324 -5.52 -24.39 -30.48
C GLY A 324 -5.64 -24.94 -29.07
N GLY A 325 -4.94 -24.32 -28.12
CA GLY A 325 -4.98 -24.74 -26.71
C GLY A 325 -4.79 -23.62 -25.69
N GLY A 326 -4.88 -22.35 -26.13
CA GLY A 326 -4.84 -21.18 -25.23
C GLY A 326 -6.24 -20.69 -24.86
N ASN A 327 -6.32 -19.64 -24.04
CA ASN A 327 -7.60 -19.08 -23.59
C ASN A 327 -8.53 -18.71 -24.77
N THR A 328 -8.00 -18.12 -25.85
CA THR A 328 -8.77 -17.85 -27.06
C THR A 328 -9.41 -19.11 -27.65
N ALA A 329 -8.73 -20.26 -27.62
CA ALA A 329 -9.29 -21.50 -28.13
C ALA A 329 -10.43 -22.01 -27.22
N MET A 330 -10.31 -21.84 -25.90
CA MET A 330 -11.37 -22.20 -24.95
C MET A 330 -12.59 -21.29 -25.13
N ASP A 331 -12.38 -19.98 -25.25
CA ASP A 331 -13.46 -19.01 -25.50
C ASP A 331 -14.18 -19.31 -26.82
N VAL A 332 -13.42 -19.59 -27.90
CA VAL A 332 -13.99 -20.00 -29.19
C VAL A 332 -14.81 -21.28 -29.04
N ALA A 333 -14.27 -22.31 -28.38
CA ALA A 333 -14.93 -23.60 -28.25
C ALA A 333 -16.24 -23.51 -27.45
N ARG A 334 -16.19 -22.86 -26.29
CA ARG A 334 -17.34 -22.66 -25.39
C ARG A 334 -18.40 -21.74 -26.01
N THR A 335 -17.98 -20.77 -26.83
CA THR A 335 -18.90 -19.90 -27.58
C THR A 335 -19.57 -20.67 -28.73
N ALA A 336 -18.82 -21.45 -29.51
CA ALA A 336 -19.39 -22.28 -30.57
C ALA A 336 -20.39 -23.31 -30.04
N LEU A 337 -20.10 -23.88 -28.86
CA LEU A 337 -21.02 -24.78 -28.15
C LEU A 337 -22.34 -24.09 -27.79
N ARG A 338 -22.28 -22.84 -27.29
CA ARG A 338 -23.46 -22.01 -26.97
C ARG A 338 -24.29 -21.63 -28.18
N LEU A 339 -23.69 -21.62 -29.36
CA LEU A 339 -24.39 -21.45 -30.64
C LEU A 339 -24.99 -22.76 -31.17
N GLY A 340 -24.91 -23.85 -30.41
CA GLY A 340 -25.58 -25.13 -30.71
C GLY A 340 -24.71 -26.15 -31.46
N ALA A 341 -23.42 -25.88 -31.65
CA ALA A 341 -22.52 -26.81 -32.35
C ALA A 341 -21.98 -27.92 -31.41
N LYS A 342 -21.65 -29.08 -31.99
CA LYS A 342 -20.78 -30.08 -31.37
C LYS A 342 -19.33 -29.69 -31.63
N VAL A 343 -18.56 -29.50 -30.57
CA VAL A 343 -17.24 -28.88 -30.65
C VAL A 343 -16.15 -29.88 -30.27
N THR A 344 -15.15 -30.00 -31.14
CA THR A 344 -13.92 -30.75 -30.88
C THR A 344 -12.71 -29.82 -30.93
N VAL A 345 -11.98 -29.70 -29.83
CA VAL A 345 -10.72 -28.97 -29.75
C VAL A 345 -9.58 -29.88 -30.17
N VAL A 346 -8.82 -29.47 -31.18
CA VAL A 346 -7.61 -30.15 -31.64
C VAL A 346 -6.38 -29.41 -31.13
N TYR A 347 -5.58 -30.09 -30.31
CA TYR A 347 -4.36 -29.53 -29.75
C TYR A 347 -3.15 -30.42 -30.02
N ARG A 348 -2.11 -29.81 -30.58
CA ARG A 348 -0.88 -30.50 -30.99
C ARG A 348 -0.01 -31.02 -29.84
N ARG A 349 -0.30 -30.67 -28.59
CA ARG A 349 0.41 -31.15 -27.38
C ARG A 349 -0.54 -31.86 -26.43
N SER A 350 -0.07 -32.25 -25.24
CA SER A 350 -0.92 -32.84 -24.21
C SER A 350 -1.62 -31.77 -23.38
N ARG A 351 -2.57 -32.18 -22.53
CA ARG A 351 -3.23 -31.30 -21.55
C ARG A 351 -2.22 -30.54 -20.67
N ALA A 352 -1.15 -31.20 -20.23
CA ALA A 352 -0.15 -30.60 -19.35
C ALA A 352 0.62 -29.42 -19.98
N GLU A 353 0.70 -29.34 -21.32
CA GLU A 353 1.32 -28.21 -22.01
C GLU A 353 0.31 -27.18 -22.54
N MET A 354 -0.98 -27.29 -22.21
CA MET A 354 -1.98 -26.30 -22.61
C MET A 354 -1.71 -24.95 -21.91
N PRO A 355 -1.59 -23.85 -22.66
CA PRO A 355 -1.41 -22.52 -22.07
C PRO A 355 -2.72 -21.88 -21.55
N ALA A 356 -3.88 -22.48 -21.79
CA ALA A 356 -5.14 -22.00 -21.22
C ALA A 356 -5.16 -22.17 -19.68
N ASN A 357 -5.93 -21.32 -19.00
CA ASN A 357 -6.18 -21.50 -17.57
C ASN A 357 -6.85 -22.86 -17.34
N GLU A 358 -6.32 -23.66 -16.41
CA GLU A 358 -6.80 -25.02 -16.12
C GLU A 358 -8.30 -25.05 -15.83
N ARG A 359 -8.80 -24.06 -15.07
CA ARG A 359 -10.22 -23.93 -14.76
C ARG A 359 -11.09 -23.79 -16.02
N GLU A 360 -10.64 -23.02 -17.01
CA GLU A 360 -11.38 -22.82 -18.26
C GLU A 360 -11.39 -24.09 -19.13
N VAL A 361 -10.33 -24.90 -19.05
CA VAL A 361 -10.25 -26.21 -19.72
C VAL A 361 -11.22 -27.19 -19.07
N GLU A 362 -11.27 -27.23 -17.73
CA GLU A 362 -12.20 -28.06 -16.97
C GLU A 362 -13.65 -27.68 -17.23
N GLU A 363 -13.96 -26.38 -17.15
CA GLU A 363 -15.30 -25.87 -17.46
C GLU A 363 -15.75 -26.22 -18.90
N ALA A 364 -14.84 -26.17 -19.88
CA ALA A 364 -15.13 -26.56 -21.26
C ALA A 364 -15.42 -28.06 -21.39
N MET A 365 -14.66 -28.91 -20.70
CA MET A 365 -14.90 -30.36 -20.68
C MET A 365 -16.24 -30.70 -20.03
N GLU A 366 -16.58 -30.05 -18.91
CA GLU A 366 -17.86 -30.22 -18.21
C GLU A 366 -19.06 -29.80 -19.08
N GLU A 367 -18.90 -28.76 -19.90
CA GLU A 367 -19.94 -28.29 -20.83
C GLU A 367 -20.15 -29.26 -22.02
N GLY A 368 -19.21 -30.18 -22.26
CA GLY A 368 -19.29 -31.20 -23.32
C GLY A 368 -18.37 -30.96 -24.52
N VAL A 369 -17.34 -30.11 -24.40
CA VAL A 369 -16.32 -29.96 -25.45
C VAL A 369 -15.42 -31.18 -25.49
N GLU A 370 -15.26 -31.79 -26.67
CA GLU A 370 -14.35 -32.91 -26.88
C GLU A 370 -12.92 -32.43 -27.14
N PHE A 371 -11.92 -33.18 -26.68
CA PHE A 371 -10.51 -32.83 -26.87
C PHE A 371 -9.73 -33.92 -27.59
N LEU A 372 -9.07 -33.55 -28.69
CA LEU A 372 -8.09 -34.36 -29.40
C LEU A 372 -6.69 -33.81 -29.13
N PHE A 373 -6.06 -34.35 -28.09
CA PHE A 373 -4.67 -34.05 -27.75
C PHE A 373 -3.70 -34.75 -28.69
N LEU A 374 -2.45 -34.27 -28.68
CA LEU A 374 -1.38 -34.80 -29.52
C LEU A 374 -1.83 -34.96 -30.98
N THR A 375 -2.58 -33.98 -31.48
CA THR A 375 -3.20 -34.04 -32.80
C THR A 375 -3.06 -32.68 -33.47
N ASN A 376 -2.70 -32.67 -34.76
CA ASN A 376 -2.54 -31.44 -35.52
C ASN A 376 -3.18 -31.56 -36.91
N PRO A 377 -3.88 -30.53 -37.42
CA PRO A 377 -4.36 -30.54 -38.80
C PRO A 377 -3.22 -30.55 -39.83
N VAL A 378 -3.41 -31.26 -40.94
CA VAL A 378 -2.48 -31.27 -42.08
C VAL A 378 -3.09 -30.72 -43.37
N ARG A 379 -4.41 -30.92 -43.58
CA ARG A 379 -5.19 -30.29 -44.66
C ARG A 379 -6.67 -30.24 -44.29
N ILE A 380 -7.37 -29.26 -44.85
CA ILE A 380 -8.83 -29.12 -44.78
C ILE A 380 -9.40 -29.53 -46.14
N LEU A 381 -10.43 -30.37 -46.14
CA LEU A 381 -10.99 -31.02 -47.33
C LEU A 381 -12.46 -30.61 -47.51
N GLY A 382 -12.85 -30.40 -48.77
CA GLY A 382 -14.25 -30.25 -49.18
C GLY A 382 -14.38 -29.60 -50.56
N ASP A 383 -15.60 -29.63 -51.11
CA ASP A 383 -15.95 -29.03 -52.40
C ASP A 383 -16.61 -27.65 -52.19
N GLY A 384 -15.81 -26.59 -52.31
CA GLY A 384 -16.22 -25.19 -52.06
C GLY A 384 -16.38 -24.81 -50.58
N LYS A 385 -16.79 -25.76 -49.72
CA LYS A 385 -16.95 -25.61 -48.27
C LYS A 385 -16.29 -26.76 -47.50
N VAL A 386 -16.04 -26.57 -46.20
CA VAL A 386 -15.46 -27.60 -45.33
C VAL A 386 -16.40 -28.82 -45.22
N GLU A 387 -15.84 -30.02 -45.36
CA GLU A 387 -16.54 -31.30 -45.12
C GLU A 387 -15.76 -32.22 -44.16
N GLU A 388 -14.42 -32.24 -44.29
CA GLU A 388 -13.53 -33.06 -43.46
C GLU A 388 -12.23 -32.31 -43.15
N VAL A 389 -11.59 -32.66 -42.04
CA VAL A 389 -10.22 -32.25 -41.72
C VAL A 389 -9.36 -33.49 -41.59
N GLU A 390 -8.24 -33.51 -42.31
CA GLU A 390 -7.22 -34.53 -42.12
C GLU A 390 -6.29 -34.09 -41.00
N LEU A 391 -6.15 -34.96 -40.01
CA LEU A 391 -5.38 -34.77 -38.79
C LEU A 391 -4.24 -35.79 -38.75
N ILE A 392 -3.14 -35.42 -38.10
CA ILE A 392 -2.01 -36.31 -37.83
C ILE A 392 -1.77 -36.43 -36.32
N LYS A 393 -1.39 -37.61 -35.84
CA LYS A 393 -0.99 -37.79 -34.44
C LYS A 393 0.42 -37.23 -34.21
N MET A 394 0.63 -36.72 -33.01
CA MET A 394 1.86 -36.10 -32.56
C MET A 394 2.48 -36.93 -31.42
N ARG A 395 3.79 -36.83 -31.24
CA ARG A 395 4.49 -37.26 -30.02
C ARG A 395 5.35 -36.13 -29.48
N LEU A 396 5.56 -36.10 -28.17
CA LEU A 396 6.33 -35.06 -27.49
C LEU A 396 7.82 -35.44 -27.38
N ARG A 397 8.70 -34.49 -27.66
CA ARG A 397 10.16 -34.57 -27.39
C ARG A 397 10.55 -33.63 -26.24
N GLU A 398 11.84 -33.33 -26.16
CA GLU A 398 12.40 -32.34 -25.23
C GLU A 398 11.72 -30.96 -25.35
N PRO A 399 11.72 -30.18 -24.27
CA PRO A 399 11.24 -28.80 -24.26
C PRO A 399 11.79 -27.90 -25.40
N ASP A 400 10.96 -26.97 -25.86
CA ASP A 400 11.39 -25.84 -26.69
C ASP A 400 11.85 -24.65 -25.83
N ALA A 401 12.22 -23.55 -26.48
CA ALA A 401 12.64 -22.31 -25.82
C ALA A 401 11.53 -21.68 -24.94
N SER A 402 10.27 -22.14 -25.05
CA SER A 402 9.18 -21.74 -24.15
C SER A 402 9.04 -22.67 -22.94
N GLY A 403 9.97 -23.61 -22.74
CA GLY A 403 9.94 -24.59 -21.65
C GLY A 403 8.95 -25.75 -21.86
N ARG A 404 8.21 -25.76 -22.98
CA ARG A 404 7.17 -26.76 -23.25
C ARG A 404 7.66 -27.81 -24.24
N ARG A 405 7.26 -29.06 -24.04
CA ARG A 405 7.68 -30.19 -24.89
C ARG A 405 7.32 -29.98 -26.37
N ARG A 406 8.28 -30.24 -27.26
CA ARG A 406 8.10 -30.07 -28.71
C ARG A 406 7.22 -31.17 -29.29
N PRO A 407 6.11 -30.84 -29.99
CA PRO A 407 5.33 -31.84 -30.70
C PRO A 407 5.97 -32.14 -32.06
N ILE A 408 6.10 -33.41 -32.40
CA ILE A 408 6.53 -33.87 -33.72
C ILE A 408 5.49 -34.82 -34.32
N PRO A 409 5.24 -34.77 -35.63
CA PRO A 409 4.29 -35.67 -36.28
C PRO A 409 4.75 -37.12 -36.20
N ILE A 410 3.78 -38.04 -36.14
CA ILE A 410 3.98 -39.48 -36.32
C ILE A 410 3.56 -39.79 -37.76
N GLU A 411 4.53 -40.00 -38.64
CA GLU A 411 4.26 -40.31 -40.06
C GLU A 411 3.39 -41.58 -40.19
N GLY A 412 2.42 -41.57 -41.11
CA GLY A 412 1.50 -42.69 -41.34
C GLY A 412 0.36 -42.79 -40.32
N SER A 413 0.20 -41.80 -39.43
CA SER A 413 -0.87 -41.75 -38.43
C SER A 413 -2.04 -40.84 -38.84
N GLU A 414 -2.11 -40.45 -40.11
CA GLU A 414 -3.12 -39.54 -40.63
C GLU A 414 -4.51 -40.18 -40.59
N PHE A 415 -5.51 -39.40 -40.17
CA PHE A 415 -6.91 -39.81 -40.13
C PHE A 415 -7.82 -38.62 -40.40
N ARG A 416 -9.06 -38.88 -40.82
CA ARG A 416 -10.02 -37.83 -41.18
C ARG A 416 -11.15 -37.74 -40.17
N VAL A 417 -11.57 -36.51 -39.89
CA VAL A 417 -12.70 -36.20 -39.03
C VAL A 417 -13.66 -35.30 -39.80
N LYS A 418 -14.96 -35.60 -39.77
CA LYS A 418 -15.98 -34.76 -40.39
C LYS A 418 -16.12 -33.44 -39.63
N ALA A 419 -16.14 -32.33 -40.36
CA ALA A 419 -16.34 -31.01 -39.81
C ALA A 419 -17.11 -30.16 -40.81
N ASP A 420 -17.99 -29.30 -40.31
CA ASP A 420 -18.70 -28.31 -41.11
C ASP A 420 -18.01 -26.93 -41.00
N ASN A 421 -17.25 -26.70 -39.92
CA ASN A 421 -16.43 -25.52 -39.73
C ASN A 421 -15.08 -25.86 -39.08
N VAL A 422 -14.06 -25.05 -39.40
CA VAL A 422 -12.75 -25.09 -38.73
C VAL A 422 -12.41 -23.69 -38.22
N ILE A 423 -12.22 -23.54 -36.92
CA ILE A 423 -11.85 -22.25 -36.31
C ILE A 423 -10.40 -22.31 -35.82
N LEU A 424 -9.54 -21.52 -36.44
CA LEU A 424 -8.10 -21.47 -36.17
C LEU A 424 -7.79 -20.47 -35.05
N ALA A 425 -7.48 -20.97 -33.85
CA ALA A 425 -7.14 -20.19 -32.65
C ALA A 425 -5.66 -20.41 -32.25
N ILE A 426 -4.76 -20.24 -33.22
CA ILE A 426 -3.32 -20.60 -33.12
C ILE A 426 -2.40 -19.41 -32.78
N GLY A 427 -2.96 -18.31 -32.31
CA GLY A 427 -2.22 -17.15 -31.80
C GLY A 427 -2.43 -15.87 -32.61
N GLN A 428 -2.02 -14.76 -32.00
CA GLN A 428 -2.23 -13.40 -32.49
C GLN A 428 -0.88 -12.71 -32.72
N TYR A 429 -0.87 -11.63 -33.50
CA TYR A 429 0.31 -10.78 -33.72
C TYR A 429 -0.09 -9.35 -34.11
N CYS A 430 0.87 -8.43 -33.97
CA CYS A 430 0.74 -7.07 -34.50
C CYS A 430 1.28 -7.02 -35.93
N ASP A 431 0.57 -6.32 -36.79
CA ASP A 431 0.95 -6.12 -38.19
C ASP A 431 2.24 -5.29 -38.28
N GLU A 432 3.35 -5.90 -38.68
CA GLU A 432 4.64 -5.20 -38.75
C GLU A 432 4.67 -4.14 -39.85
N ASP A 433 3.91 -4.34 -40.92
CA ASP A 433 3.90 -3.40 -42.04
C ASP A 433 3.09 -2.15 -41.67
N PHE A 434 2.02 -2.31 -40.88
CA PHE A 434 1.36 -1.18 -40.21
C PHE A 434 2.34 -0.35 -39.38
N LEU A 435 3.17 -0.99 -38.54
CA LEU A 435 4.15 -0.27 -37.70
C LEU A 435 5.25 0.42 -38.52
N LYS A 436 5.78 -0.25 -39.54
CA LYS A 436 6.79 0.33 -40.45
C LYS A 436 6.24 1.56 -41.18
N ASN A 437 4.98 1.52 -41.62
CA ASN A 437 4.33 2.64 -42.28
C ASN A 437 4.16 3.85 -41.36
N LEU A 438 4.09 3.64 -40.04
CA LEU A 438 4.11 4.70 -39.03
C LEU A 438 5.54 5.15 -38.64
N GLY A 439 6.59 4.61 -39.27
CA GLY A 439 7.99 4.87 -38.90
C GLY A 439 8.44 4.23 -37.59
N ILE A 440 7.67 3.29 -37.05
CA ILE A 440 7.96 2.57 -35.80
C ILE A 440 8.74 1.29 -36.10
N LYS A 441 9.86 1.08 -35.41
CA LYS A 441 10.62 -0.17 -35.51
C LYS A 441 9.80 -1.34 -34.94
N ALA A 442 9.72 -2.43 -35.71
CA ALA A 442 9.03 -3.64 -35.31
C ALA A 442 9.96 -4.86 -35.40
N LYS A 443 9.74 -5.85 -34.52
CA LYS A 443 10.48 -7.12 -34.52
C LYS A 443 9.60 -8.24 -33.99
N ARG A 444 9.42 -9.30 -34.79
CA ARG A 444 8.66 -10.51 -34.41
C ARG A 444 7.19 -10.21 -34.05
N GLY A 445 6.56 -9.29 -34.78
CA GLY A 445 5.17 -8.89 -34.61
C GLY A 445 4.91 -8.05 -33.36
N LYS A 446 5.91 -7.30 -32.90
CA LYS A 446 5.87 -6.39 -31.74
C LYS A 446 6.59 -5.08 -32.07
N ALA A 447 6.16 -3.98 -31.45
CA ALA A 447 6.88 -2.71 -31.48
C ALA A 447 8.17 -2.80 -30.65
N VAL A 448 9.23 -2.16 -31.12
CA VAL A 448 10.49 -2.02 -30.38
C VAL A 448 10.48 -0.71 -29.62
N VAL A 449 10.66 -0.79 -28.31
CA VAL A 449 10.74 0.35 -27.39
C VAL A 449 11.98 0.23 -26.50
N ASP A 450 12.40 1.33 -25.89
CA ASP A 450 13.32 1.28 -24.76
C ASP A 450 12.63 0.57 -23.58
N GLU A 451 13.27 -0.46 -23.02
CA GLU A 451 12.66 -1.35 -22.02
C GLU A 451 12.38 -0.64 -20.67
N VAL A 452 13.10 0.44 -20.39
CA VAL A 452 12.95 1.24 -19.17
C VAL A 452 11.84 2.27 -19.33
N THR A 453 11.84 3.03 -20.42
CA THR A 453 10.96 4.19 -20.63
C THR A 453 9.71 3.90 -21.46
N LEU A 454 9.69 2.79 -22.20
CA LEU A 454 8.67 2.46 -23.20
C LEU A 454 8.55 3.46 -24.37
N GLN A 455 9.53 4.37 -24.52
CA GLN A 455 9.59 5.26 -25.67
C GLN A 455 10.00 4.46 -26.91
N THR A 456 9.34 4.73 -28.04
CA THR A 456 9.67 4.14 -29.34
C THR A 456 10.95 4.80 -29.91
N ASN A 457 11.31 4.47 -31.15
CA ASN A 457 12.38 5.19 -31.85
C ASN A 457 12.01 6.64 -32.24
N LEU A 458 10.77 7.07 -32.01
CA LEU A 458 10.32 8.44 -32.25
C LEU A 458 10.15 9.17 -30.90
N PRO A 459 10.84 10.32 -30.68
CA PRO A 459 10.65 11.12 -29.47
C PRO A 459 9.20 11.56 -29.28
N GLY A 460 8.72 11.46 -28.04
CA GLY A 460 7.33 11.79 -27.68
C GLY A 460 6.29 10.72 -28.05
N VAL A 461 6.71 9.61 -28.67
CA VAL A 461 5.82 8.48 -28.98
C VAL A 461 6.19 7.27 -28.14
N PHE A 462 5.22 6.76 -27.38
CA PHE A 462 5.35 5.63 -26.47
C PHE A 462 4.44 4.48 -26.90
N ALA A 463 4.73 3.25 -26.47
CA ALA A 463 3.89 2.09 -26.79
C ALA A 463 3.78 1.13 -25.60
N GLY A 464 2.66 0.40 -25.52
CA GLY A 464 2.42 -0.55 -24.43
C GLY A 464 1.36 -1.60 -24.75
N GLY A 465 1.06 -2.45 -23.76
CA GLY A 465 0.15 -3.57 -23.91
C GLY A 465 0.66 -4.63 -24.89
N ASP A 466 -0.27 -5.38 -25.48
CA ASP A 466 0.03 -6.45 -26.43
C ASP A 466 0.87 -5.99 -27.65
N LEU A 467 0.89 -4.69 -27.95
CA LEU A 467 1.75 -4.14 -29.00
C LEU A 467 3.25 -4.34 -28.71
N VAL A 468 3.64 -4.26 -27.44
CA VAL A 468 5.02 -4.40 -26.96
C VAL A 468 5.25 -5.79 -26.37
N LEU A 469 4.28 -6.30 -25.60
CA LEU A 469 4.38 -7.59 -24.93
C LEU A 469 4.16 -8.78 -25.87
N GLY A 470 3.48 -8.57 -27.01
CA GLY A 470 2.76 -9.64 -27.70
C GLY A 470 1.49 -10.04 -26.94
N PRO A 471 0.71 -11.02 -27.44
CA PRO A 471 -0.51 -11.45 -26.78
C PRO A 471 -0.26 -11.87 -25.33
N SER A 472 -0.83 -11.13 -24.39
CA SER A 472 -0.55 -11.19 -22.95
C SER A 472 -1.87 -11.13 -22.16
N THR A 473 -1.81 -10.74 -20.89
CA THR A 473 -2.99 -10.67 -20.01
C THR A 473 -3.45 -9.22 -19.82
N VAL A 474 -4.70 -9.06 -19.39
CA VAL A 474 -5.29 -7.73 -19.12
C VAL A 474 -4.47 -6.94 -18.09
N ILE A 475 -3.99 -7.61 -17.03
CA ILE A 475 -3.21 -6.97 -15.96
C ILE A 475 -1.82 -6.52 -16.42
N GLU A 476 -1.14 -7.31 -17.27
CA GLU A 476 0.16 -6.93 -17.85
C GLU A 476 0.00 -5.74 -18.81
N SER A 477 -1.09 -5.71 -19.58
CA SER A 477 -1.43 -4.56 -20.42
C SER A 477 -1.72 -3.30 -19.59
N ILE A 478 -2.44 -3.40 -18.49
CA ILE A 478 -2.67 -2.27 -17.58
C ILE A 478 -1.35 -1.80 -16.94
N ALA A 479 -0.50 -2.72 -16.49
CA ALA A 479 0.79 -2.40 -15.87
C ALA A 479 1.71 -1.61 -16.82
N THR A 480 1.78 -2.03 -18.09
CA THR A 480 2.55 -1.30 -19.12
C THR A 480 1.93 0.05 -19.47
N GLY A 481 0.60 0.15 -19.53
CA GLY A 481 -0.11 1.43 -19.71
C GLY A 481 0.17 2.43 -18.57
N ARG A 482 0.14 1.96 -17.31
CA ARG A 482 0.52 2.76 -16.13
C ARG A 482 1.97 3.22 -16.20
N LYS A 483 2.90 2.31 -16.51
CA LYS A 483 4.31 2.65 -16.67
C LYS A 483 4.51 3.70 -17.77
N ALA A 484 3.85 3.56 -18.91
CA ALA A 484 3.92 4.53 -20.00
C ALA A 484 3.38 5.91 -19.60
N ALA A 485 2.28 5.98 -18.85
CA ALA A 485 1.76 7.26 -18.33
C ALA A 485 2.79 8.00 -17.46
N ILE A 486 3.45 7.29 -16.54
CA ILE A 486 4.52 7.85 -15.70
C ILE A 486 5.68 8.37 -16.56
N MET A 487 6.08 7.61 -17.59
CA MET A 487 7.18 8.01 -18.47
C MET A 487 6.81 9.19 -19.38
N ILE A 488 5.56 9.28 -19.83
CA ILE A 488 5.05 10.43 -20.58
C ILE A 488 5.05 11.68 -19.69
N ASP A 489 4.58 11.60 -18.43
CA ASP A 489 4.64 12.73 -17.49
C ASP A 489 6.07 13.24 -17.29
N LEU A 490 7.02 12.33 -17.07
CA LEU A 490 8.44 12.67 -16.94
C LEU A 490 9.03 13.26 -18.22
N TYR A 491 8.62 12.75 -19.39
CA TYR A 491 9.01 13.32 -20.69
C TYR A 491 8.54 14.77 -20.84
N LEU A 492 7.28 15.04 -20.51
CA LEU A 492 6.70 16.39 -20.57
C LEU A 492 7.35 17.36 -19.58
N LYS A 493 7.89 16.85 -18.47
CA LYS A 493 8.69 17.59 -17.49
C LYS A 493 10.19 17.70 -17.86
N GLY A 494 10.63 17.10 -18.97
CA GLY A 494 12.04 17.10 -19.39
C GLY A 494 12.96 16.21 -18.56
N LYS A 495 12.41 15.24 -17.81
CA LYS A 495 13.11 14.36 -16.87
C LYS A 495 13.30 12.92 -17.34
N LEU A 496 12.83 12.55 -18.54
CA LEU A 496 12.81 11.15 -19.01
C LEU A 496 14.18 10.47 -19.00
N GLU A 497 15.22 11.13 -19.54
CA GLU A 497 16.56 10.54 -19.58
C GLU A 497 17.14 10.35 -18.19
N LYS A 498 16.97 11.35 -17.30
CA LYS A 498 17.42 11.25 -15.91
C LYS A 498 16.68 10.14 -15.16
N ALA A 499 15.38 9.99 -15.39
CA ALA A 499 14.60 8.89 -14.86
C ALA A 499 15.11 7.51 -15.33
N ARG A 500 15.47 7.41 -16.62
CA ARG A 500 16.08 6.20 -17.18
C ARG A 500 17.42 5.87 -16.52
N GLU A 501 18.28 6.86 -16.32
CA GLU A 501 19.57 6.71 -15.62
C GLU A 501 19.36 6.24 -14.17
N VAL A 502 18.48 6.91 -13.42
CA VAL A 502 18.13 6.55 -12.03
C VAL A 502 17.60 5.12 -11.93
N LEU A 503 16.74 4.69 -12.87
CA LEU A 503 16.18 3.35 -12.85
C LEU A 503 17.19 2.27 -13.25
N LEU A 504 18.32 2.61 -13.88
CA LEU A 504 19.38 1.66 -14.24
C LEU A 504 20.49 1.62 -13.20
N GLU A 505 20.94 2.79 -12.72
CA GLU A 505 22.09 2.95 -11.84
C GLU A 505 21.80 3.98 -10.73
N PRO A 506 20.82 3.72 -9.83
CA PRO A 506 20.40 4.69 -8.80
C PRO A 506 21.55 5.11 -7.87
N GLU A 507 22.54 4.24 -7.66
CA GLU A 507 23.70 4.50 -6.82
C GLU A 507 24.58 5.66 -7.33
N LYS A 508 24.50 5.98 -8.63
CA LYS A 508 25.21 7.11 -9.25
C LYS A 508 24.44 8.43 -9.19
N HIS A 509 23.18 8.38 -8.77
CA HIS A 509 22.23 9.51 -8.82
C HIS A 509 21.55 9.78 -7.48
N ILE A 510 22.18 9.39 -6.36
CA ILE A 510 21.60 9.50 -5.01
C ILE A 510 21.22 10.94 -4.68
N GLU A 511 22.06 11.91 -5.03
CA GLU A 511 21.80 13.33 -4.75
C GLU A 511 20.62 13.86 -5.59
N GLU A 512 20.56 13.52 -6.88
CA GLU A 512 19.43 13.90 -7.74
C GLU A 512 18.12 13.25 -7.27
N VAL A 513 18.15 11.97 -6.88
CA VAL A 513 16.98 11.25 -6.40
C VAL A 513 16.41 11.87 -5.12
N LEU A 514 17.27 12.26 -4.17
CA LEU A 514 16.82 12.81 -2.89
C LEU A 514 16.35 14.27 -2.99
N ASN A 515 16.83 15.00 -4.01
CA ASN A 515 16.46 16.40 -4.24
C ASN A 515 15.31 16.59 -5.24
N ASP A 516 14.88 15.52 -5.92
CA ASP A 516 13.78 15.58 -6.90
C ASP A 516 12.70 14.54 -6.57
N GLU A 517 11.53 15.03 -6.15
CA GLU A 517 10.41 14.19 -5.74
C GLU A 517 9.91 13.26 -6.85
N ASP A 518 9.96 13.68 -8.13
CA ASP A 518 9.54 12.82 -9.23
C ASP A 518 10.50 11.63 -9.38
N LEU A 519 11.82 11.86 -9.28
CA LEU A 519 12.84 10.82 -9.36
C LEU A 519 12.80 9.87 -8.15
N TYR A 520 12.59 10.40 -6.95
CA TYR A 520 12.33 9.59 -5.76
C TYR A 520 11.13 8.68 -5.98
N ARG A 521 9.98 9.26 -6.33
CA ARG A 521 8.72 8.54 -6.48
C ARG A 521 8.84 7.39 -7.49
N ILE A 522 9.42 7.63 -8.66
CA ILE A 522 9.53 6.56 -9.68
C ILE A 522 10.48 5.44 -9.28
N LEU A 523 11.58 5.75 -8.60
CA LEU A 523 12.55 4.73 -8.18
C LEU A 523 11.90 3.79 -7.18
N PHE A 524 11.23 4.34 -6.18
CA PHE A 524 10.55 3.58 -5.14
C PHE A 524 9.25 2.91 -5.59
N ASP A 525 8.65 3.37 -6.69
CA ASP A 525 7.47 2.76 -7.29
C ASP A 525 7.81 1.60 -8.26
N LEU A 526 8.78 1.81 -9.16
CA LEU A 526 9.08 0.89 -10.26
C LEU A 526 10.26 -0.04 -10.02
N ARG A 527 11.22 0.36 -9.17
CA ARG A 527 12.40 -0.46 -8.85
C ARG A 527 12.80 -0.37 -7.36
N PRO A 528 11.87 -0.55 -6.41
CA PRO A 528 12.28 -0.65 -5.01
C PRO A 528 13.03 -1.95 -4.75
N TYR A 529 13.98 -1.91 -3.82
CA TYR A 529 14.57 -3.13 -3.28
C TYR A 529 13.51 -3.97 -2.55
N ASN A 530 13.46 -5.27 -2.84
CA ASN A 530 12.65 -6.24 -2.11
C ASN A 530 13.41 -7.57 -2.03
N HIS A 531 13.21 -8.32 -0.95
CA HIS A 531 13.63 -9.72 -0.83
C HIS A 531 12.59 -10.54 -0.06
N TRP A 532 12.77 -11.86 -0.06
CA TRP A 532 11.86 -12.82 0.55
C TRP A 532 12.59 -13.92 1.30
N LYS A 533 12.01 -14.34 2.43
CA LYS A 533 12.45 -15.51 3.18
C LYS A 533 12.32 -16.77 2.31
N LYS A 534 13.31 -17.64 2.40
CA LYS A 534 13.20 -19.04 1.96
C LYS A 534 12.44 -19.82 3.04
N VAL A 535 11.19 -20.18 2.76
CA VAL A 535 10.26 -20.85 3.68
C VAL A 535 9.81 -22.21 3.15
N THR A 536 9.34 -23.05 4.05
CA THR A 536 8.85 -24.42 3.85
C THR A 536 7.55 -24.63 4.63
N GLU A 537 6.90 -25.80 4.46
CA GLU A 537 5.70 -26.16 5.25
C GLU A 537 5.95 -26.11 6.76
N LYS A 538 7.18 -26.44 7.20
CA LYS A 538 7.58 -26.42 8.61
C LYS A 538 7.44 -25.04 9.26
N ASP A 539 7.71 -23.98 8.50
CA ASP A 539 7.63 -22.60 8.99
C ASP A 539 6.16 -22.17 9.29
N TYR A 540 5.18 -22.98 8.89
CA TYR A 540 3.74 -22.71 9.04
C TYR A 540 2.97 -23.79 9.80
N GLU A 541 3.64 -24.68 10.54
CA GLU A 541 2.98 -25.76 11.31
C GLU A 541 1.95 -25.24 12.33
N GLY A 542 2.15 -24.04 12.88
CA GLY A 542 1.23 -23.40 13.83
C GLY A 542 0.04 -22.68 13.18
N VAL A 543 -0.03 -22.59 11.85
CA VAL A 543 -1.11 -21.88 11.16
C VAL A 543 -2.35 -22.77 11.04
N GLU A 544 -3.50 -22.24 11.45
CA GLU A 544 -4.78 -22.94 11.35
C GLU A 544 -5.18 -23.24 9.89
N ARG A 545 -5.42 -24.53 9.60
CA ARG A 545 -5.92 -25.01 8.32
C ARG A 545 -7.42 -24.73 8.19
N LYS A 546 -7.83 -24.02 7.14
CA LYS A 546 -9.23 -23.70 6.82
C LYS A 546 -9.48 -23.90 5.33
N PRO A 547 -10.63 -24.48 4.94
CA PRO A 547 -10.98 -24.62 3.52
C PRO A 547 -11.09 -23.25 2.85
N ARG A 548 -10.73 -23.19 1.57
CA ARG A 548 -10.91 -21.99 0.74
C ARG A 548 -12.38 -21.76 0.45
N ALA A 549 -12.83 -20.51 0.53
CA ALA A 549 -14.16 -20.13 0.04
C ALA A 549 -14.27 -20.40 -1.47
N LYS A 550 -15.30 -21.15 -1.85
CA LYS A 550 -15.57 -21.55 -3.24
C LYS A 550 -16.94 -21.03 -3.66
N VAL A 551 -17.02 -20.58 -4.91
CA VAL A 551 -18.28 -20.22 -5.56
C VAL A 551 -18.87 -21.46 -6.23
N GLU A 552 -20.19 -21.59 -6.20
CA GLU A 552 -20.89 -22.59 -7.00
C GLU A 552 -21.10 -22.02 -8.40
N LEU A 553 -20.51 -22.67 -9.41
CA LEU A 553 -20.70 -22.26 -10.80
C LEU A 553 -22.10 -22.60 -11.29
N LEU A 554 -22.57 -21.89 -12.31
CA LEU A 554 -23.78 -22.30 -13.03
C LEU A 554 -23.63 -23.74 -13.57
N ASP A 555 -24.74 -24.47 -13.51
CA ASP A 555 -24.82 -25.86 -13.95
C ASP A 555 -24.36 -26.01 -15.42
N PRO A 556 -23.47 -26.96 -15.76
CA PRO A 556 -22.97 -27.18 -17.11
C PRO A 556 -24.06 -27.31 -18.19
N GLU A 557 -25.19 -27.94 -17.88
CA GLU A 557 -26.31 -28.14 -18.81
C GLU A 557 -27.07 -26.85 -19.11
N VAL A 558 -27.06 -25.91 -18.15
CA VAL A 558 -27.64 -24.56 -18.30
C VAL A 558 -26.66 -23.65 -19.03
N ARG A 559 -25.43 -23.51 -18.52
CA ARG A 559 -24.46 -22.52 -19.03
C ARG A 559 -24.01 -22.79 -20.45
N ARG A 560 -24.05 -24.04 -20.94
CA ARG A 560 -23.72 -24.35 -22.33
C ARG A 560 -24.74 -23.84 -23.35
N ARG A 561 -25.90 -23.31 -22.91
CA ARG A 561 -27.01 -22.87 -23.80
C ARG A 561 -27.28 -21.38 -23.75
N ASN A 562 -26.55 -20.62 -22.93
CA ASN A 562 -26.77 -19.19 -22.78
C ASN A 562 -25.44 -18.45 -22.58
N PHE A 563 -25.54 -17.13 -22.50
CA PHE A 563 -24.42 -16.22 -22.28
C PHE A 563 -24.48 -15.55 -20.89
N GLU A 564 -25.23 -16.14 -19.95
CA GLU A 564 -25.27 -15.66 -18.57
C GLU A 564 -23.91 -15.83 -17.89
N GLU A 565 -23.61 -14.98 -16.92
CA GLU A 565 -22.34 -15.03 -16.19
C GLU A 565 -22.20 -16.36 -15.44
N VAL A 566 -21.16 -17.14 -15.75
CA VAL A 566 -21.00 -18.52 -15.27
C VAL A 566 -20.61 -18.59 -13.79
N GLU A 567 -19.78 -17.66 -13.36
CA GLU A 567 -19.21 -17.63 -12.03
C GLU A 567 -19.87 -16.50 -11.24
N PRO A 568 -20.64 -16.76 -10.16
CA PRO A 568 -21.17 -15.71 -9.30
C PRO A 568 -20.09 -15.18 -8.35
N SER A 569 -20.42 -14.10 -7.61
CA SER A 569 -19.58 -13.59 -6.52
C SER A 569 -19.79 -14.39 -5.23
N LEU A 570 -18.83 -14.32 -4.31
CA LEU A 570 -19.00 -14.83 -2.95
C LEU A 570 -19.99 -13.94 -2.17
N THR A 571 -20.60 -14.50 -1.12
CA THR A 571 -21.38 -13.70 -0.15
C THR A 571 -20.45 -12.82 0.69
N GLU A 572 -20.97 -11.71 1.23
CA GLU A 572 -20.19 -10.80 2.08
C GLU A 572 -19.54 -11.51 3.27
N GLU A 573 -20.29 -12.38 3.96
CA GLU A 573 -19.78 -13.17 5.09
C GLU A 573 -18.59 -14.06 4.66
N GLN A 574 -18.73 -14.77 3.53
CA GLN A 574 -17.64 -15.58 2.99
C GLN A 574 -16.41 -14.73 2.62
N VAL A 575 -16.63 -13.54 2.07
CA VAL A 575 -15.56 -12.60 1.70
C VAL A 575 -14.79 -12.11 2.92
N LEU A 576 -15.50 -11.72 3.98
CA LEU A 576 -14.89 -11.28 5.24
C LEU A 576 -14.04 -12.40 5.86
N GLU A 577 -14.58 -13.61 5.97
CA GLU A 577 -13.86 -14.76 6.54
C GLU A 577 -12.68 -15.22 5.67
N GLU A 578 -12.85 -15.25 4.36
CA GLU A 578 -11.78 -15.59 3.42
C GLU A 578 -10.67 -14.53 3.42
N ALA A 579 -10.97 -13.24 3.59
CA ALA A 579 -9.95 -12.21 3.76
C ALA A 579 -9.15 -12.39 5.07
N LYS A 580 -9.81 -12.81 6.16
CA LYS A 580 -9.15 -13.11 7.44
C LYS A 580 -8.15 -14.27 7.35
N ARG A 581 -8.33 -15.22 6.42
CA ARG A 581 -7.37 -16.31 6.14
C ARG A 581 -5.98 -15.84 5.70
N CYS A 582 -5.79 -14.59 5.25
CA CYS A 582 -4.46 -14.17 4.82
C CYS A 582 -3.44 -14.13 5.98
N MET A 583 -2.22 -14.63 5.77
CA MET A 583 -1.21 -14.74 6.84
C MET A 583 -0.38 -13.47 7.04
N SER A 584 -0.66 -12.40 6.30
CA SER A 584 0.08 -11.13 6.34
C SER A 584 1.60 -11.31 6.28
N CYS A 585 2.08 -12.13 5.33
CA CYS A 585 3.47 -12.56 5.27
C CYS A 585 4.47 -11.46 4.91
N GLY A 586 4.03 -10.35 4.30
CA GLY A 586 4.88 -9.18 4.02
C GLY A 586 5.08 -8.28 5.24
N CYS A 587 6.18 -7.52 5.26
CA CYS A 587 6.50 -6.64 6.39
C CYS A 587 5.49 -5.48 6.54
N MET A 588 5.00 -5.29 7.76
CA MET A 588 4.08 -4.21 8.13
C MET A 588 4.73 -2.81 8.11
N GLU A 589 6.06 -2.74 8.22
CA GLU A 589 6.83 -1.48 8.25
C GLU A 589 7.50 -1.17 6.90
N VAL A 590 7.07 -1.79 5.79
CA VAL A 590 7.72 -1.67 4.48
C VAL A 590 7.87 -0.23 3.98
N PHE A 591 6.95 0.66 4.38
CA PHE A 591 6.97 2.09 4.03
C PHE A 591 7.86 2.95 4.92
N ARG A 592 8.39 2.41 6.03
CA ARG A 592 9.28 3.10 6.99
C ARG A 592 10.65 2.45 7.13
N CYS A 593 10.88 1.32 6.47
CA CYS A 593 12.11 0.56 6.56
C CYS A 593 13.28 1.28 5.87
N LYS A 594 14.19 1.85 6.67
CA LYS A 594 15.41 2.52 6.18
C LYS A 594 16.39 1.58 5.51
N LEU A 595 16.40 0.30 5.90
CA LEU A 595 17.21 -0.72 5.23
C LEU A 595 16.78 -0.90 3.77
N ARG A 596 15.46 -0.97 3.53
CA ARG A 596 14.89 -1.05 2.19
C ARG A 596 15.15 0.24 1.39
N GLU A 597 15.03 1.40 2.04
CA GLU A 597 15.32 2.70 1.42
C GLU A 597 16.78 2.76 0.94
N TYR A 598 17.74 2.51 1.83
CA TYR A 598 19.16 2.56 1.50
C TYR A 598 19.54 1.46 0.51
N ALA A 599 19.00 0.24 0.64
CA ALA A 599 19.28 -0.82 -0.33
C ALA A 599 18.81 -0.46 -1.74
N THR A 600 17.71 0.28 -1.87
CA THR A 600 17.21 0.79 -3.15
C THR A 600 18.19 1.84 -3.72
N LEU A 601 18.57 2.84 -2.92
CA LEU A 601 19.46 3.93 -3.34
C LEU A 601 20.85 3.42 -3.75
N TYR A 602 21.41 2.48 -3.00
CA TYR A 602 22.76 1.94 -3.25
C TYR A 602 22.76 0.74 -4.19
N ASN A 603 21.60 0.35 -4.74
CA ASN A 603 21.43 -0.83 -5.60
C ASN A 603 22.07 -2.09 -4.97
N ALA A 604 21.85 -2.25 -3.67
CA ALA A 604 22.42 -3.32 -2.86
C ALA A 604 21.66 -4.63 -3.09
N ARG A 605 22.35 -5.77 -2.91
CA ARG A 605 21.78 -7.11 -3.10
C ARG A 605 21.93 -7.97 -1.86
N GLN A 606 20.91 -8.77 -1.55
CA GLN A 606 20.95 -9.67 -0.40
C GLN A 606 21.94 -10.82 -0.59
N ASP A 607 22.08 -11.29 -1.83
CA ASP A 607 22.86 -12.45 -2.24
C ASP A 607 24.30 -12.09 -2.65
N ALA A 608 24.77 -10.88 -2.36
CA ALA A 608 26.14 -10.47 -2.66
C ALA A 608 27.18 -11.26 -1.84
N PHE A 609 26.81 -11.72 -0.64
CA PHE A 609 27.62 -12.58 0.22
C PHE A 609 26.86 -13.86 0.54
N GLU A 610 27.46 -15.02 0.24
CA GLU A 610 26.89 -16.32 0.61
C GLU A 610 27.33 -16.71 2.02
N GLY A 611 26.40 -17.27 2.81
CA GLY A 611 26.66 -17.75 4.16
C GLY A 611 25.42 -18.40 4.79
N GLU A 612 25.61 -19.07 5.92
CA GLU A 612 24.50 -19.50 6.75
C GLU A 612 23.91 -18.29 7.48
N GLY A 613 22.65 -17.96 7.21
CA GLY A 613 21.92 -16.92 7.93
C GLY A 613 21.35 -17.43 9.25
N ASN A 614 21.23 -16.55 10.23
CA ASN A 614 20.60 -16.86 11.49
C ASN A 614 19.08 -16.89 11.37
N ARG A 615 18.47 -17.77 12.17
CA ARG A 615 17.02 -17.85 12.34
C ARG A 615 16.70 -17.76 13.82
N PHE A 616 15.76 -16.90 14.15
CA PHE A 616 15.29 -16.65 15.49
C PHE A 616 13.78 -16.92 15.56
N GLU A 617 13.32 -17.44 16.68
CA GLU A 617 11.90 -17.46 16.98
C GLU A 617 11.39 -16.02 17.18
N LEU A 618 10.14 -15.77 16.82
CA LEU A 618 9.51 -14.48 17.05
C LEU A 618 9.12 -14.39 18.52
N ASP A 619 9.44 -13.26 19.16
CA ASP A 619 8.94 -12.96 20.49
C ASP A 619 7.62 -12.18 20.35
N GLU A 620 6.52 -12.91 20.59
CA GLU A 620 5.17 -12.38 20.62
C GLU A 620 4.57 -12.40 22.03
N SER A 621 5.38 -12.52 23.09
CA SER A 621 4.83 -12.68 24.45
C SER A 621 4.26 -11.38 25.03
N HIS A 622 4.76 -10.22 24.59
CA HIS A 622 4.22 -8.92 25.02
C HIS A 622 2.82 -8.64 24.39
N PRO A 623 1.85 -8.09 25.13
CA PRO A 623 0.47 -7.89 24.63
C PRO A 623 0.37 -6.95 23.43
N PHE A 624 1.28 -5.98 23.32
CA PHE A 624 1.18 -4.90 22.31
C PHE A 624 2.35 -4.85 21.30
N VAL A 625 3.40 -5.64 21.50
CA VAL A 625 4.66 -5.52 20.73
C VAL A 625 5.12 -6.89 20.28
N VAL A 626 5.72 -6.96 19.10
CA VAL A 626 6.43 -8.13 18.57
C VAL A 626 7.88 -7.76 18.33
N LEU A 627 8.80 -8.63 18.74
CA LEU A 627 10.22 -8.55 18.43
C LEU A 627 10.62 -9.69 17.48
N ASP A 628 10.98 -9.32 16.25
CA ASP A 628 11.46 -10.21 15.20
C ASP A 628 12.95 -9.98 14.96
N ASN A 629 13.79 -10.72 15.68
CA ASN A 629 15.25 -10.66 15.52
C ASN A 629 15.73 -11.04 14.11
N ASN A 630 14.90 -11.72 13.30
CA ASN A 630 15.25 -12.02 11.92
C ASN A 630 15.31 -10.75 11.04
N LYS A 631 14.67 -9.65 11.45
CA LYS A 631 14.74 -8.36 10.75
C LYS A 631 15.76 -7.40 11.37
N CYS A 632 16.32 -7.74 12.53
CA CYS A 632 17.16 -6.84 13.29
C CYS A 632 18.52 -6.65 12.62
N VAL A 633 18.96 -5.40 12.46
CA VAL A 633 20.28 -5.03 11.93
C VAL A 633 21.29 -4.71 13.03
N LEU A 634 20.98 -5.08 14.29
CA LEU A 634 21.82 -4.89 15.48
C LEU A 634 22.32 -3.45 15.67
N CYS A 635 21.53 -2.46 15.25
CA CYS A 635 21.92 -1.04 15.34
C CYS A 635 22.05 -0.51 16.78
N GLY A 636 21.40 -1.18 17.74
CA GLY A 636 21.48 -0.87 19.17
C GLY A 636 20.64 0.30 19.64
N GLN A 637 19.83 0.92 18.77
CA GLN A 637 19.03 2.08 19.18
C GLN A 637 18.05 1.74 20.32
N CYS A 638 17.35 0.60 20.25
CA CYS A 638 16.46 0.16 21.31
C CYS A 638 17.17 -0.08 22.64
N VAL A 639 18.26 -0.85 22.63
CA VAL A 639 19.09 -1.12 23.82
C VAL A 639 19.51 0.19 24.48
N ARG A 640 20.13 1.08 23.70
CA ARG A 640 20.68 2.33 24.22
C ARG A 640 19.60 3.30 24.69
N PHE A 641 18.48 3.39 23.97
CA PHE A 641 17.33 4.15 24.45
C PHE A 641 16.86 3.63 25.81
N THR A 642 16.65 2.32 25.95
CA THR A 642 16.13 1.76 27.20
C THR A 642 17.12 1.89 28.37
N HIS A 643 18.43 1.87 28.12
CA HIS A 643 19.45 1.98 29.16
C HIS A 643 19.87 3.41 29.48
N GLU A 644 20.13 4.23 28.46
CA GLU A 644 20.74 5.57 28.60
C GLU A 644 19.68 6.69 28.65
N VAL A 645 18.51 6.48 28.05
CA VAL A 645 17.47 7.53 27.94
C VAL A 645 16.30 7.27 28.89
N ALA A 646 15.65 6.11 28.77
CA ALA A 646 14.51 5.74 29.62
C ALA A 646 14.94 5.24 31.01
N GLY A 647 16.14 4.66 31.12
CA GLY A 647 16.67 4.09 32.37
C GLY A 647 15.97 2.81 32.83
N GLU A 648 15.27 2.12 31.92
CA GLU A 648 14.46 0.92 32.20
C GLU A 648 15.23 -0.39 31.92
N GLY A 649 16.18 -0.38 30.99
CA GLY A 649 17.00 -1.57 30.65
C GLY A 649 16.19 -2.75 30.12
N VAL A 650 15.11 -2.47 29.37
CA VAL A 650 14.14 -3.47 28.86
C VAL A 650 14.81 -4.52 27.96
N VAL A 651 15.76 -4.13 27.12
CA VAL A 651 16.44 -5.03 26.17
C VAL A 651 17.94 -4.79 26.11
N ASP A 652 18.71 -5.86 25.86
CA ASP A 652 20.17 -5.82 25.71
C ASP A 652 20.64 -6.71 24.54
N TYR A 653 21.91 -6.62 24.19
CA TYR A 653 22.60 -7.55 23.31
C TYR A 653 22.86 -8.87 24.03
N MET A 654 22.17 -9.92 23.59
CA MET A 654 22.36 -11.27 24.09
C MET A 654 23.30 -12.07 23.18
N PHE A 655 24.08 -12.96 23.79
CA PHE A 655 25.10 -13.78 23.14
C PHE A 655 26.24 -12.96 22.48
N ARG A 656 27.10 -13.61 21.70
CA ARG A 656 28.23 -12.97 21.00
C ARG A 656 28.43 -13.57 19.62
N GLY A 657 29.06 -12.81 18.72
CA GLY A 657 29.38 -13.23 17.36
C GLY A 657 28.12 -13.40 16.51
N PHE A 658 28.07 -14.45 15.69
CA PHE A 658 26.94 -14.67 14.77
C PHE A 658 25.61 -14.96 15.46
N LYS A 659 25.58 -15.34 16.74
CA LYS A 659 24.33 -15.59 17.48
C LYS A 659 23.81 -14.38 18.25
N THR A 660 24.40 -13.20 18.01
CA THR A 660 23.98 -11.97 18.69
C THR A 660 22.55 -11.62 18.31
N MET A 661 21.72 -11.35 19.32
CA MET A 661 20.33 -10.92 19.14
C MET A 661 19.94 -9.90 20.21
N ILE A 662 18.85 -9.18 19.98
CA ILE A 662 18.26 -8.30 20.99
C ILE A 662 17.23 -9.12 21.78
N SER A 663 17.28 -9.07 23.10
CA SER A 663 16.29 -9.70 23.98
C SER A 663 16.34 -9.04 25.35
N PRO A 664 15.32 -9.20 26.20
CA PRO A 664 15.45 -8.85 27.62
C PRO A 664 16.63 -9.55 28.30
N PRO A 665 17.22 -8.92 29.33
CA PRO A 665 18.35 -9.48 30.06
C PRO A 665 18.11 -10.92 30.52
N LEU A 666 19.20 -11.71 30.60
CA LEU A 666 19.16 -13.14 30.95
C LEU A 666 18.43 -14.04 29.92
N GLY A 667 18.04 -13.50 28.76
CA GLY A 667 17.39 -14.26 27.69
C GLY A 667 15.91 -14.54 27.94
N GLY A 668 15.24 -13.68 28.71
CA GLY A 668 13.79 -13.68 28.85
C GLY A 668 13.08 -13.18 27.58
N THR A 669 11.77 -12.98 27.69
CA THR A 669 10.91 -12.49 26.61
C THR A 669 10.34 -11.11 26.93
N LEU A 670 9.89 -10.35 25.93
CA LEU A 670 9.35 -9.00 26.14
C LEU A 670 8.12 -8.97 27.05
N GLY A 671 7.36 -10.06 27.13
CA GLY A 671 6.26 -10.22 28.07
C GLY A 671 6.68 -10.27 29.54
N ASP A 672 7.96 -10.55 29.81
CA ASP A 672 8.55 -10.51 31.15
C ASP A 672 9.12 -9.12 31.50
N ALA A 673 9.18 -8.21 30.53
CA ALA A 673 9.79 -6.91 30.69
C ALA A 673 8.79 -5.87 31.21
N GLU A 674 9.19 -5.12 32.24
CA GLU A 674 8.45 -3.97 32.74
C GLU A 674 9.08 -2.69 32.16
N GLY A 675 8.26 -1.82 31.59
CA GLY A 675 8.69 -0.55 31.02
C GLY A 675 7.50 0.32 30.66
N LEU A 676 7.70 1.64 30.67
CA LEU A 676 6.70 2.64 30.31
C LEU A 676 6.96 3.25 28.93
N PHE A 677 8.05 2.84 28.26
CA PHE A 677 8.46 3.32 26.94
C PHE A 677 8.83 2.18 25.98
N ILE A 678 8.28 0.97 26.19
CA ILE A 678 8.51 -0.18 25.31
C ILE A 678 8.05 0.14 23.88
N GLY A 679 6.96 0.88 23.74
CA GLY A 679 6.42 1.33 22.47
C GLY A 679 7.30 2.31 21.72
N GLU A 680 8.14 3.08 22.41
CA GLU A 680 9.13 3.97 21.76
C GLU A 680 10.16 3.16 20.95
N MET A 681 10.42 1.91 21.36
CA MET A 681 11.30 1.01 20.61
C MET A 681 10.80 0.73 19.18
N ILE A 682 9.49 0.84 18.93
CA ILE A 682 8.90 0.69 17.60
C ILE A 682 9.34 1.84 16.69
N ASP A 683 9.25 3.07 17.19
CA ASP A 683 9.52 4.27 16.39
C ASP A 683 11.00 4.48 16.11
N ILE A 684 11.88 4.12 17.06
CA ILE A 684 13.33 4.20 16.88
C ILE A 684 13.87 3.00 16.08
N CYS A 685 13.11 1.92 15.88
CA CYS A 685 13.57 0.77 15.10
C CYS A 685 13.62 1.12 13.59
N PRO A 686 14.80 1.20 12.95
CA PRO A 686 14.89 1.66 11.57
C PRO A 686 14.44 0.62 10.53
N VAL A 687 14.16 -0.61 10.95
CA VAL A 687 13.97 -1.77 10.06
C VAL A 687 12.70 -2.58 10.33
N GLY A 688 11.88 -2.17 11.31
CA GLY A 688 10.66 -2.91 11.67
C GLY A 688 10.93 -4.28 12.28
N ALA A 689 12.04 -4.42 13.01
CA ALA A 689 12.30 -5.59 13.86
C ALA A 689 11.47 -5.56 15.15
N ILE A 690 11.02 -4.37 15.57
CA ILE A 690 10.10 -4.19 16.69
C ILE A 690 8.85 -3.53 16.09
N THR A 691 7.69 -4.18 16.24
CA THR A 691 6.44 -3.74 15.62
C THR A 691 5.27 -3.80 16.59
N GLU A 692 4.28 -2.93 16.39
CA GLU A 692 3.05 -2.93 17.17
C GLU A 692 2.09 -4.04 16.74
N LYS A 693 1.44 -4.69 17.72
CA LYS A 693 0.26 -5.51 17.52
C LYS A 693 -0.96 -4.61 17.37
N LEU A 694 -1.23 -4.22 16.13
CA LEU A 694 -2.36 -3.34 15.84
C LEU A 694 -3.70 -4.04 16.15
N PRO A 695 -4.70 -3.36 16.75
CA PRO A 695 -5.98 -3.91 17.16
C PRO A 695 -6.96 -4.01 16.00
N PHE A 696 -6.47 -4.38 14.82
CA PHE A 696 -7.31 -4.69 13.66
C PHE A 696 -7.50 -6.19 13.59
N VAL A 697 -8.69 -6.62 13.15
CA VAL A 697 -8.95 -8.03 12.82
C VAL A 697 -7.87 -8.55 11.87
N LYS A 698 -7.44 -7.69 10.95
CA LYS A 698 -6.27 -7.90 10.12
C LYS A 698 -5.61 -6.57 9.77
N PRO A 699 -4.34 -6.32 10.17
CA PRO A 699 -3.64 -5.11 9.76
C PRO A 699 -3.04 -5.27 8.35
N GLY A 700 -3.07 -4.18 7.57
CA GLY A 700 -2.39 -4.06 6.28
C GLY A 700 -1.17 -3.13 6.39
N PRO A 701 -0.14 -3.28 5.52
CA PRO A 701 1.05 -2.45 5.55
C PRO A 701 0.76 -1.07 4.95
N TRP A 702 -0.26 -0.35 5.40
CA TRP A 702 -0.69 0.87 4.73
C TRP A 702 0.32 2.01 4.87
N LYS A 703 0.49 2.81 3.81
CA LYS A 703 1.27 4.05 3.86
C LYS A 703 0.45 5.13 4.58
N THR A 704 0.68 5.28 5.88
CA THR A 704 -0.02 6.27 6.71
C THR A 704 0.53 7.68 6.52
N THR A 705 -0.33 8.66 6.81
CA THR A 705 0.03 10.06 6.99
C THR A 705 0.03 10.40 8.48
N PRO A 706 1.13 10.93 9.03
CA PRO A 706 1.16 11.38 10.42
C PRO A 706 0.38 12.69 10.58
N VAL A 707 -0.55 12.73 11.54
CA VAL A 707 -1.27 13.93 11.94
C VAL A 707 -0.86 14.32 13.35
N LYS A 708 -0.22 15.48 13.48
CA LYS A 708 0.27 15.98 14.77
C LYS A 708 -0.89 16.39 15.69
N THR A 709 -0.89 15.88 16.90
CA THR A 709 -1.89 16.15 17.94
C THR A 709 -1.26 16.05 19.34
N VAL A 710 -2.07 15.99 20.40
CA VAL A 710 -1.62 15.84 21.79
C VAL A 710 -2.27 14.64 22.47
N CYS A 711 -1.52 13.98 23.34
CA CYS A 711 -1.98 12.89 24.19
C CYS A 711 -3.09 13.36 25.16
N ASN A 712 -4.21 12.63 25.26
CA ASN A 712 -5.25 12.88 26.29
C ASN A 712 -5.06 12.13 27.61
N GLY A 713 -4.00 11.32 27.77
CA GLY A 713 -3.85 10.46 28.94
C GLY A 713 -3.60 11.18 30.27
N CYS A 714 -2.91 12.32 30.26
CA CYS A 714 -2.62 13.10 31.48
C CYS A 714 -2.37 14.59 31.16
N SER A 715 -2.22 15.41 32.21
CA SER A 715 -2.08 16.87 32.11
C SER A 715 -0.80 17.38 31.43
N PHE A 716 0.13 16.50 31.04
CA PHE A 716 1.27 16.91 30.22
C PHE A 716 0.90 17.25 28.78
N ALA A 717 -0.14 16.63 28.22
CA ALA A 717 -0.55 16.80 26.83
C ALA A 717 0.63 16.63 25.84
N CYS A 718 1.42 15.57 25.98
CA CYS A 718 2.59 15.30 25.12
C CYS A 718 2.25 15.42 23.63
N GLU A 719 3.12 16.05 22.85
CA GLU A 719 2.95 16.09 21.40
C GLU A 719 3.17 14.68 20.83
N MET A 720 2.25 14.25 19.97
CA MET A 720 2.29 12.95 19.32
C MET A 720 1.76 13.05 17.89
N ASN A 721 2.09 12.06 17.08
CA ASN A 721 1.45 11.84 15.79
C ASN A 721 0.40 10.75 15.96
N ILE A 722 -0.74 10.92 15.28
CA ILE A 722 -1.63 9.80 14.97
C ILE A 722 -1.42 9.45 13.50
N GLU A 723 -1.10 8.19 13.26
CA GLU A 723 -0.90 7.63 11.93
C GLU A 723 -2.25 7.31 11.31
N VAL A 724 -2.58 8.01 10.22
CA VAL A 724 -3.89 7.90 9.56
C VAL A 724 -3.74 7.28 8.18
N TYR A 725 -4.60 6.34 7.85
CA TYR A 725 -4.78 5.86 6.48
C TYR A 725 -6.25 6.00 6.09
N ASP A 726 -6.57 6.91 5.17
CA ASP A 726 -7.92 7.10 4.62
C ASP A 726 -9.02 7.24 5.70
N GLY A 727 -8.78 8.10 6.70
CA GLY A 727 -9.67 8.27 7.85
C GLY A 727 -9.68 7.10 8.84
N ILE A 728 -8.78 6.12 8.70
CA ILE A 728 -8.57 5.06 9.68
C ILE A 728 -7.41 5.46 10.59
N LEU A 729 -7.65 5.51 11.90
CA LEU A 729 -6.59 5.71 12.87
C LEU A 729 -5.84 4.39 13.10
N VAL A 730 -4.55 4.36 12.77
CA VAL A 730 -3.73 3.14 12.79
C VAL A 730 -3.03 2.97 14.12
N ARG A 731 -2.18 3.94 14.50
CA ARG A 731 -1.41 3.97 15.74
C ARG A 731 -1.02 5.38 16.15
N ALA A 732 -0.55 5.54 17.38
CA ALA A 732 0.19 6.74 17.78
C ALA A 732 1.68 6.53 17.57
N SER A 733 2.40 7.61 17.28
CA SER A 733 3.86 7.64 17.14
C SER A 733 4.44 8.95 17.69
N SER A 734 5.73 8.95 17.97
CA SER A 734 6.47 10.11 18.47
C SER A 734 6.59 11.20 17.41
N VAL A 735 6.64 12.45 17.87
CA VAL A 735 6.89 13.62 17.02
C VAL A 735 8.37 13.97 17.13
N GLU A 736 9.04 14.00 15.98
CA GLU A 736 10.43 14.41 15.89
C GLU A 736 10.59 15.85 16.42
N LYS A 737 11.60 16.09 17.27
CA LYS A 737 11.87 17.39 17.90
C LYS A 737 10.69 17.96 18.71
N SER A 738 9.83 17.10 19.26
CA SER A 738 8.79 17.49 20.22
C SER A 738 9.38 17.97 21.54
N TRP A 739 8.58 18.71 22.33
CA TRP A 739 9.02 19.15 23.65
C TRP A 739 9.20 17.99 24.65
N ASN A 740 8.44 16.91 24.47
CA ASN A 740 8.49 15.69 25.27
C ASN A 740 9.56 14.69 24.82
N GLY A 741 10.10 14.81 23.60
CA GLY A 741 11.12 13.93 23.04
C GLY A 741 10.59 12.55 22.62
N HIS A 742 9.92 11.86 23.54
CA HIS A 742 9.43 10.49 23.38
C HIS A 742 7.97 10.34 23.83
N LEU A 743 7.34 9.24 23.42
CA LEU A 743 5.95 8.92 23.76
C LEU A 743 5.89 7.70 24.69
N CYS A 744 5.14 7.83 25.80
CA CYS A 744 4.95 6.72 26.72
C CYS A 744 3.89 5.72 26.25
N ASP A 745 3.95 4.53 26.84
CA ASP A 745 3.11 3.37 26.51
C ASP A 745 1.64 3.58 26.86
N VAL A 746 1.35 4.35 27.91
CA VAL A 746 -0.04 4.71 28.28
C VAL A 746 -0.72 5.42 27.11
N CYS A 747 -0.04 6.38 26.48
CA CYS A 747 -0.59 7.09 25.34
C CYS A 747 -0.74 6.19 24.11
N ARG A 748 0.27 5.33 23.87
CA ARG A 748 0.36 4.53 22.65
C ARG A 748 -0.62 3.36 22.65
N PHE A 749 -0.62 2.57 23.72
CA PHE A 749 -1.31 1.28 23.77
C PHE A 749 -2.68 1.34 24.43
N ALA A 750 -2.90 2.21 25.42
CA ALA A 750 -4.25 2.40 25.96
C ALA A 750 -5.18 3.12 24.96
N ARG A 751 -4.59 3.79 23.96
CA ARG A 751 -5.29 4.46 22.85
C ARG A 751 -6.46 5.35 23.30
N PRO A 752 -6.29 6.23 24.32
CA PRO A 752 -7.37 7.13 24.75
C PRO A 752 -7.83 8.08 23.63
N TRP A 753 -7.01 8.26 22.60
CA TRP A 753 -7.33 9.02 21.37
C TRP A 753 -8.26 8.27 20.39
N ALA A 754 -8.47 6.96 20.57
CA ALA A 754 -9.33 6.11 19.75
C ALA A 754 -10.62 5.66 20.44
N GLU A 755 -10.75 5.88 21.76
CA GLU A 755 -11.89 5.39 22.52
C GLU A 755 -13.16 6.22 22.29
N ASP A 756 -14.28 5.53 22.07
CA ASP A 756 -15.51 6.14 21.59
C ASP A 756 -16.56 6.29 22.70
N LEU A 757 -16.95 7.53 23.01
CA LEU A 757 -18.28 7.79 23.54
C LEU A 757 -19.08 8.33 22.35
N VAL A 758 -19.87 7.48 21.69
CA VAL A 758 -20.58 7.87 20.44
C VAL A 758 -21.97 8.45 20.71
N GLN A 759 -22.51 8.20 21.90
CA GLN A 759 -23.90 8.52 22.24
C GLN A 759 -24.04 9.07 23.66
N PRO A 760 -25.07 9.91 23.92
CA PRO A 760 -25.34 10.41 25.25
C PRO A 760 -25.67 9.30 26.26
N LEU A 761 -25.27 9.50 27.51
CA LEU A 761 -25.63 8.63 28.62
C LEU A 761 -26.43 9.42 29.66
N LEU A 762 -27.62 8.95 30.03
CA LEU A 762 -28.38 9.48 31.17
C LEU A 762 -28.28 8.50 32.34
N ASN A 763 -27.71 8.94 33.45
CA ASN A 763 -27.47 8.13 34.65
C ASN A 763 -26.77 6.79 34.33
N GLY A 764 -25.76 6.85 33.46
CA GLY A 764 -24.98 5.70 33.01
C GLY A 764 -25.66 4.82 31.95
N LYS A 765 -26.88 5.16 31.49
CA LYS A 765 -27.61 4.41 30.47
C LYS A 765 -27.64 5.16 29.13
N PRO A 766 -27.37 4.49 27.99
CA PRO A 766 -27.53 5.09 26.67
C PRO A 766 -28.91 5.70 26.43
N VAL A 767 -28.95 6.91 25.86
CA VAL A 767 -30.18 7.59 25.40
C VAL A 767 -29.96 8.21 24.02
N SER A 768 -31.06 8.47 23.30
CA SER A 768 -31.00 9.13 21.99
C SER A 768 -30.63 10.62 22.10
N TRP A 769 -30.12 11.19 21.01
CA TRP A 769 -29.84 12.63 20.91
C TRP A 769 -31.10 13.49 21.13
N GLU A 770 -32.27 13.03 20.71
CA GLU A 770 -33.53 13.73 20.95
C GLU A 770 -33.94 13.71 22.43
N GLU A 771 -33.73 12.59 23.13
CA GLU A 771 -33.92 12.52 24.58
C GLU A 771 -32.94 13.41 25.33
N ALA A 772 -31.67 13.46 24.90
CA ALA A 772 -30.67 14.36 25.44
C ALA A 772 -31.06 15.84 25.24
N LYS A 773 -31.51 16.23 24.04
CA LYS A 773 -32.03 17.58 23.76
C LYS A 773 -33.23 17.91 24.64
N LYS A 774 -34.16 16.96 24.81
CA LYS A 774 -35.33 17.12 25.67
C LYS A 774 -34.94 17.33 27.13
N PHE A 775 -33.98 16.56 27.63
CA PHE A 775 -33.44 16.73 28.98
C PHE A 775 -32.85 18.13 29.19
N ILE A 776 -32.06 18.62 28.22
CA ILE A 776 -31.46 19.96 28.23
C ILE A 776 -32.54 21.05 28.16
N ALA A 777 -33.62 20.85 27.40
CA ALA A 777 -34.66 21.85 27.21
C ALA A 777 -35.65 21.95 28.39
N GLU A 778 -35.93 20.84 29.09
CA GLU A 778 -37.02 20.76 30.08
C GLU A 778 -36.55 20.91 31.54
N ARG A 779 -35.24 20.95 31.80
CA ARG A 779 -34.70 20.95 33.17
C ARG A 779 -33.73 22.09 33.40
N GLU A 780 -33.69 22.57 34.64
CA GLU A 780 -32.55 23.35 35.13
C GLU A 780 -31.40 22.41 35.45
N TYR A 781 -30.22 22.72 34.94
CA TYR A 781 -29.03 21.90 35.10
C TYR A 781 -27.79 22.75 35.34
N ALA A 782 -26.75 22.14 35.91
CA ALA A 782 -25.40 22.69 35.90
C ALA A 782 -24.58 22.04 34.77
N LEU A 783 -23.78 22.84 34.08
CA LEU A 783 -22.89 22.38 33.02
C LEU A 783 -21.52 22.03 33.60
N ILE A 784 -21.07 20.79 33.44
CA ILE A 784 -19.77 20.30 33.88
C ILE A 784 -18.88 20.13 32.67
N LEU A 785 -17.75 20.85 32.65
CA LEU A 785 -16.72 20.72 31.64
C LEU A 785 -15.60 19.81 32.14
N THR A 786 -15.09 18.95 31.28
CA THR A 786 -14.01 18.01 31.61
C THR A 786 -12.71 18.43 30.93
N PRO A 787 -11.54 17.94 31.40
CA PRO A 787 -10.25 18.26 30.80
C PRO A 787 -10.07 17.81 29.33
N GLU A 788 -11.01 17.08 28.74
CA GLU A 788 -10.99 16.59 27.35
C GLU A 788 -11.37 17.67 26.32
N LEU A 789 -11.68 18.88 26.79
CA LEU A 789 -12.10 20.01 25.95
C LEU A 789 -10.93 20.88 25.55
N THR A 790 -10.96 21.38 24.30
CA THR A 790 -10.00 22.38 23.84
C THR A 790 -10.25 23.72 24.54
N ASN A 791 -9.26 24.60 24.54
CA ASN A 791 -9.39 25.97 25.05
C ASN A 791 -10.53 26.71 24.33
N GLU A 792 -10.71 26.47 23.04
CA GLU A 792 -11.79 27.04 22.22
C GLU A 792 -13.16 26.50 22.64
N GLU A 793 -13.29 25.18 22.86
CA GLU A 793 -14.52 24.57 23.39
C GLU A 793 -14.86 25.11 24.79
N ILE A 794 -13.85 25.21 25.67
CA ILE A 794 -14.01 25.78 27.02
C ILE A 794 -14.54 27.22 26.92
N SER A 795 -13.95 28.04 26.05
CA SER A 795 -14.39 29.43 25.83
C SER A 795 -15.83 29.47 25.33
N PHE A 796 -16.17 28.64 24.34
CA PHE A 796 -17.54 28.55 23.81
C PHE A 796 -18.56 28.19 24.90
N PHE A 797 -18.30 27.13 25.67
CA PHE A 797 -19.24 26.68 26.71
C PHE A 797 -19.37 27.68 27.85
N LYS A 798 -18.29 28.38 28.20
CA LYS A 798 -18.31 29.47 29.17
C LYS A 798 -19.22 30.62 28.72
N GLU A 799 -19.07 31.06 27.46
CA GLU A 799 -19.96 32.08 26.89
C GLU A 799 -21.41 31.61 26.81
N PHE A 800 -21.63 30.37 26.39
CA PHE A 800 -22.96 29.76 26.31
C PHE A 800 -23.65 29.76 27.68
N ALA A 801 -22.97 29.27 28.72
CA ALA A 801 -23.50 29.22 30.08
C ALA A 801 -23.81 30.62 30.61
N GLN A 802 -22.93 31.60 30.37
CA GLN A 802 -23.15 32.99 30.77
C GLN A 802 -24.38 33.60 30.09
N LYS A 803 -24.57 33.38 28.78
CA LYS A 803 -25.74 33.88 28.02
C LYS A 803 -27.06 33.27 28.50
N ARG A 804 -27.03 32.03 29.00
CA ARG A 804 -28.22 31.29 29.45
C ARG A 804 -28.45 31.33 30.96
N GLY A 805 -27.55 31.92 31.74
CA GLY A 805 -27.63 31.94 33.20
C GLY A 805 -27.44 30.56 33.85
N ILE A 806 -26.69 29.67 33.20
CA ILE A 806 -26.44 28.30 33.66
C ILE A 806 -25.19 28.29 34.55
N SER A 807 -25.23 27.58 35.68
CA SER A 807 -24.03 27.36 36.50
C SER A 807 -23.05 26.43 35.79
N ILE A 808 -21.77 26.81 35.75
CA ILE A 808 -20.71 26.05 35.09
C ILE A 808 -19.64 25.63 36.10
N GLY A 809 -19.14 24.41 35.98
CA GLY A 809 -18.11 23.84 36.86
C GLY A 809 -17.25 22.81 36.16
N SER A 810 -16.33 22.21 36.90
CA SER A 810 -15.41 21.18 36.44
C SER A 810 -15.09 20.18 37.55
N THR A 811 -14.70 18.97 37.17
CA THR A 811 -14.17 17.97 38.11
C THR A 811 -12.77 18.30 38.61
N VAL A 812 -12.09 19.26 38.00
CA VAL A 812 -10.74 19.71 38.37
C VAL A 812 -10.77 20.60 39.61
N GLU A 813 -9.87 20.33 40.56
CA GLU A 813 -9.67 21.07 41.81
C GLU A 813 -8.19 21.40 41.98
N GLY A 814 -7.88 22.48 42.71
CA GLY A 814 -6.50 22.91 42.99
C GLY A 814 -6.06 24.14 42.18
N GLU A 815 -4.76 24.43 42.26
CA GLU A 815 -4.15 25.66 41.71
C GLU A 815 -3.30 25.39 40.46
N LEU A 816 -2.87 26.47 39.80
CA LEU A 816 -1.99 26.41 38.62
C LEU A 816 -0.53 26.14 39.00
N SER A 817 0.16 25.37 38.16
CA SER A 817 1.62 25.25 38.21
C SER A 817 2.29 26.62 38.07
N THR A 818 3.30 26.87 38.90
CA THR A 818 4.19 28.03 38.81
C THR A 818 5.51 27.70 38.10
N ALA A 819 5.87 26.42 37.99
CA ALA A 819 7.06 25.97 37.27
C ALA A 819 6.85 25.94 35.74
N THR A 820 7.88 26.35 35.02
CA THR A 820 8.01 26.19 33.56
C THR A 820 8.86 24.96 33.21
N LEU A 821 8.83 24.55 31.94
CA LEU A 821 9.72 23.49 31.45
C LEU A 821 11.20 23.82 31.67
N GLU A 822 11.57 25.09 31.58
CA GLU A 822 12.94 25.55 31.75
C GLU A 822 13.41 25.47 33.22
N ASP A 823 12.51 25.77 34.16
CA ASP A 823 12.77 25.59 35.59
C ASP A 823 13.07 24.11 35.88
N ILE A 824 12.25 23.21 35.33
CA ILE A 824 12.46 21.77 35.46
C ILE A 824 13.80 21.38 34.85
N ARG A 825 14.13 21.81 33.62
CA ARG A 825 15.39 21.47 32.95
C ARG A 825 16.62 21.93 33.74
N LYS A 826 16.60 23.14 34.30
CA LYS A 826 17.71 23.71 35.10
C LYS A 826 17.85 23.12 36.50
N ALA A 827 16.76 22.60 37.08
CA ALA A 827 16.79 22.03 38.42
C ALA A 827 17.78 20.86 38.54
N LYS A 828 18.52 20.82 39.65
CA LYS A 828 19.38 19.67 40.01
C LYS A 828 18.77 18.85 41.13
N ARG A 829 18.07 19.51 42.05
CA ARG A 829 17.42 18.91 43.21
C ARG A 829 15.90 19.07 43.10
N VAL A 830 15.16 17.98 43.18
CA VAL A 830 13.71 17.98 42.98
C VAL A 830 13.01 17.35 44.18
N LEU A 831 11.99 18.03 44.70
CA LEU A 831 11.01 17.42 45.60
C LEU A 831 9.93 16.75 44.76
N LEU A 832 9.85 15.42 44.81
CA LEU A 832 8.87 14.64 44.06
C LEU A 832 7.80 14.08 45.01
N LYS A 833 6.55 14.57 44.85
CA LYS A 833 5.34 14.07 45.51
C LYS A 833 4.25 13.77 44.46
N ALA A 834 4.63 13.07 43.40
CA ALA A 834 3.75 12.59 42.35
C ALA A 834 4.23 11.19 41.92
N ASP A 835 3.32 10.36 41.44
CA ASP A 835 3.64 8.99 40.98
C ASP A 835 4.20 8.99 39.54
N PRO A 836 5.48 8.61 39.32
CA PRO A 836 6.06 8.52 37.98
C PRO A 836 5.40 7.46 37.09
N GLU A 837 4.73 6.45 37.65
CA GLU A 837 4.04 5.42 36.86
C GLU A 837 2.75 5.99 36.24
N LYS A 838 2.03 6.86 36.98
CA LYS A 838 0.87 7.62 36.46
C LYS A 838 1.28 8.71 35.48
N TYR A 839 2.49 9.25 35.64
CA TYR A 839 3.04 10.33 34.81
C TYR A 839 4.40 9.95 34.21
N PRO A 840 4.48 8.98 33.26
CA PRO A 840 5.73 8.39 32.79
C PRO A 840 6.79 9.38 32.29
N LEU A 841 6.35 10.52 31.73
CA LEU A 841 7.26 11.56 31.25
C LEU A 841 8.17 12.12 32.35
N LEU A 842 7.77 12.01 33.63
CA LEU A 842 8.62 12.36 34.76
C LEU A 842 9.91 11.56 34.77
N LYS A 843 9.92 10.28 34.37
CA LYS A 843 11.17 9.49 34.30
C LYS A 843 12.20 10.15 33.38
N LEU A 844 11.76 10.63 32.22
CA LEU A 844 12.64 11.33 31.26
C LEU A 844 13.04 12.72 31.75
N LEU A 845 12.10 13.49 32.30
CA LEU A 845 12.38 14.85 32.79
C LEU A 845 13.30 14.85 34.01
N LEU A 846 13.32 13.78 34.80
CA LEU A 846 14.07 13.66 36.05
C LEU A 846 15.36 12.84 35.95
N ARG A 847 15.69 12.27 34.77
CA ARG A 847 16.78 11.29 34.59
C ARG A 847 18.15 11.72 35.15
N ASP A 848 18.47 13.02 35.05
CA ASP A 848 19.77 13.60 35.46
C ASP A 848 19.67 14.39 36.79
N LYS A 849 18.61 14.17 37.58
CA LYS A 849 18.27 14.97 38.76
C LYS A 849 18.30 14.14 40.04
N VAL A 850 18.56 14.80 41.16
CA VAL A 850 18.59 14.20 42.48
C VAL A 850 17.27 14.47 43.19
N ILE A 851 16.59 13.41 43.65
CA ILE A 851 15.37 13.53 44.43
C ILE A 851 15.72 13.79 45.91
N VAL A 852 15.16 14.84 46.50
CA VAL A 852 15.44 15.28 47.88
C VAL A 852 14.15 15.59 48.65
N GLY A 853 14.19 15.49 49.97
CA GLY A 853 13.05 15.84 50.85
C GLY A 853 13.00 17.32 51.26
N GLU A 854 14.15 17.99 51.28
CA GLU A 854 14.35 19.39 51.70
C GLU A 854 15.42 20.03 50.78
N ASP A 855 15.56 21.36 50.81
CA ASP A 855 16.51 22.12 49.97
C ASP A 855 16.41 21.78 48.46
N TYR A 856 15.19 21.82 47.90
CA TYR A 856 14.91 21.54 46.49
C TYR A 856 14.91 22.82 45.63
N ASP A 857 15.19 22.66 44.34
CA ASP A 857 15.14 23.76 43.37
C ASP A 857 13.73 23.88 42.73
N VAL A 858 13.04 22.75 42.58
CA VAL A 858 11.66 22.63 42.03
C VAL A 858 10.89 21.58 42.83
N ALA A 859 9.59 21.81 43.02
CA ALA A 859 8.65 20.83 43.57
C ALA A 859 7.71 20.29 42.49
N ILE A 860 7.44 18.99 42.51
CA ILE A 860 6.47 18.32 41.64
C ILE A 860 5.43 17.66 42.53
N LEU A 861 4.19 18.12 42.44
CA LEU A 861 3.08 17.68 43.27
C LEU A 861 1.97 17.09 42.42
N GLU A 862 1.26 16.10 42.96
CA GLU A 862 -0.01 15.64 42.40
C GLU A 862 -1.17 16.44 42.98
N GLY A 863 -2.09 16.88 42.12
CA GLY A 863 -3.24 17.70 42.49
C GLY A 863 -4.36 16.93 43.19
N PRO A 864 -5.25 17.61 43.96
CA PRO A 864 -5.27 19.04 44.22
C PRO A 864 -4.21 19.46 45.25
N ALA A 865 -3.34 20.41 44.88
CA ALA A 865 -2.29 20.94 45.74
C ALA A 865 -2.11 22.45 45.51
N GLU A 866 -1.58 23.15 46.51
CA GLU A 866 -1.17 24.56 46.38
C GLU A 866 0.33 24.66 46.03
N PRO A 867 0.75 25.64 45.21
CA PRO A 867 2.15 25.87 44.90
C PRO A 867 2.97 26.19 46.16
N LEU A 868 4.18 25.66 46.25
CA LEU A 868 5.14 25.99 47.31
C LEU A 868 5.90 27.28 46.96
N GLU A 869 6.76 27.75 47.87
CA GLU A 869 7.56 28.97 47.65
C GLU A 869 8.55 28.83 46.47
N ALA A 870 9.00 27.62 46.17
CA ALA A 870 9.82 27.31 44.99
C ALA A 870 8.93 27.09 43.74
N PRO A 871 9.49 27.20 42.51
CA PRO A 871 8.75 26.83 41.30
C PRO A 871 8.15 25.43 41.46
N THR A 872 6.83 25.33 41.29
CA THR A 872 6.06 24.11 41.57
C THR A 872 5.29 23.68 40.33
N LEU A 873 5.50 22.43 39.89
CA LEU A 873 4.70 21.75 38.87
C LEU A 873 3.57 20.98 39.58
N ILE A 874 2.32 21.28 39.24
CA ILE A 874 1.15 20.57 39.75
C ILE A 874 0.58 19.72 38.62
N LEU A 875 0.58 18.41 38.83
CA LEU A 875 0.04 17.44 37.88
C LEU A 875 -1.40 17.11 38.23
N HIS A 876 -2.28 17.36 37.27
CA HIS A 876 -3.71 17.08 37.38
C HIS A 876 -4.10 15.87 36.53
N GLU A 877 -5.21 15.26 36.87
CA GLU A 877 -5.87 14.30 35.99
C GLU A 877 -6.51 15.02 34.80
N GLY A 878 -6.30 14.46 33.61
CA GLY A 878 -6.86 14.99 32.38
C GLY A 878 -6.01 16.05 31.68
N VAL A 879 -6.18 16.11 30.37
CA VAL A 879 -5.24 16.71 29.41
C VAL A 879 -5.23 18.25 29.38
N ASN A 880 -6.39 18.91 29.50
CA ASN A 880 -6.51 20.37 29.51
C ASN A 880 -6.98 20.93 30.85
N ALA A 881 -6.59 20.28 31.96
CA ALA A 881 -6.97 20.70 33.30
C ALA A 881 -6.49 22.13 33.62
N ALA A 882 -5.27 22.49 33.19
CA ALA A 882 -4.74 23.84 33.36
C ALA A 882 -5.55 24.89 32.56
N GLY A 883 -6.08 24.53 31.40
CA GLY A 883 -6.99 25.39 30.62
C GLY A 883 -8.27 25.73 31.38
N LEU A 884 -8.89 24.74 32.04
CA LEU A 884 -10.11 24.94 32.83
C LEU A 884 -9.87 25.84 34.05
N ILE A 885 -8.79 25.60 34.79
CA ILE A 885 -8.42 26.43 35.95
C ILE A 885 -8.16 27.88 35.51
N ARG A 886 -7.42 28.09 34.40
CA ARG A 886 -7.19 29.43 33.82
C ARG A 886 -8.48 30.12 33.37
N ALA A 887 -9.46 29.34 32.89
CA ALA A 887 -10.78 29.84 32.55
C ALA A 887 -11.64 30.18 33.78
N GLY A 888 -11.17 29.88 35.00
CA GLY A 888 -11.90 30.08 36.25
C GLY A 888 -13.03 29.06 36.44
N ILE A 889 -12.90 27.87 35.84
CA ILE A 889 -13.91 26.80 35.89
C ILE A 889 -13.35 25.67 36.76
N THR A 890 -13.71 25.69 38.04
CA THR A 890 -13.27 24.70 39.03
C THR A 890 -14.42 24.31 39.95
N GLY A 891 -14.33 23.11 40.52
CA GLY A 891 -15.34 22.59 41.44
C GLY A 891 -16.69 22.28 40.78
N ILE A 892 -17.49 21.49 41.49
CA ILE A 892 -18.81 21.05 41.04
C ILE A 892 -19.87 21.89 41.76
N PRO A 893 -20.67 22.73 41.06
CA PRO A 893 -21.75 23.48 41.67
C PRO A 893 -22.88 22.55 42.14
N GLU A 894 -23.58 22.90 43.22
CA GLU A 894 -24.75 22.13 43.66
C GLU A 894 -25.91 22.25 42.67
N SER A 895 -26.40 21.11 42.18
CA SER A 895 -27.56 21.02 41.29
C SER A 895 -28.30 19.68 41.45
N LYS A 896 -29.58 19.66 41.07
CA LYS A 896 -30.39 18.42 40.99
C LYS A 896 -30.17 17.65 39.68
N ALA A 897 -29.64 18.34 38.66
CA ALA A 897 -29.32 17.75 37.35
C ALA A 897 -28.02 18.35 36.79
N TYR A 898 -27.28 17.53 36.06
CA TYR A 898 -25.99 17.89 35.47
C TYR A 898 -25.94 17.50 34.00
N VAL A 899 -25.31 18.35 33.20
CA VAL A 899 -24.89 18.02 31.84
C VAL A 899 -23.37 18.03 31.82
N VAL A 900 -22.76 16.87 31.61
CA VAL A 900 -21.30 16.70 31.55
C VAL A 900 -20.89 16.62 30.09
N VAL A 901 -19.90 17.41 29.66
CA VAL A 901 -19.34 17.30 28.31
C VAL A 901 -17.99 16.60 28.39
N GLY A 902 -17.91 15.36 27.93
CA GLY A 902 -16.77 14.46 28.08
C GLY A 902 -16.96 13.46 29.23
N ARG A 903 -15.87 12.84 29.70
CA ARG A 903 -15.95 11.78 30.73
C ARG A 903 -15.74 12.31 32.15
N THR A 904 -16.43 11.69 33.11
CA THR A 904 -16.25 11.95 34.53
C THR A 904 -16.29 10.66 35.33
N GLU A 905 -15.32 10.49 36.23
CA GLU A 905 -15.30 9.40 37.23
C GLU A 905 -15.86 9.87 38.59
N LYS A 906 -16.04 11.18 38.79
CA LYS A 906 -16.62 11.71 40.03
C LYS A 906 -18.13 11.45 40.07
N GLU A 907 -18.61 10.90 41.18
CA GLU A 907 -20.03 10.74 41.46
C GLU A 907 -20.71 12.11 41.65
N LEU A 908 -21.79 12.35 40.90
CA LEU A 908 -22.59 13.57 40.99
C LEU A 908 -23.94 13.25 41.66
N LYS A 909 -24.34 14.07 42.64
CA LYS A 909 -25.59 13.90 43.39
C LYS A 909 -26.78 14.50 42.62
N GLY A 910 -27.29 13.80 41.62
CA GLY A 910 -28.43 14.22 40.80
C GLY A 910 -28.60 13.39 39.53
N ASP A 911 -29.51 13.81 38.65
CA ASP A 911 -29.63 13.23 37.31
C ASP A 911 -28.49 13.73 36.41
N VAL A 912 -27.71 12.83 35.81
CA VAL A 912 -26.50 13.15 35.05
C VAL A 912 -26.69 12.76 33.59
N LEU A 913 -26.71 13.76 32.71
CA LEU A 913 -26.59 13.56 31.27
C LEU A 913 -25.13 13.78 30.85
N ILE A 914 -24.45 12.71 30.43
CA ILE A 914 -23.13 12.77 29.83
C ILE A 914 -23.28 12.89 28.33
N LEU A 915 -22.77 13.97 27.77
CA LEU A 915 -22.61 14.17 26.34
C LEU A 915 -21.18 13.82 25.94
N PRO A 916 -21.00 13.13 24.81
CA PRO A 916 -19.67 12.81 24.35
C PRO A 916 -18.91 14.08 23.96
N ALA A 917 -17.70 14.23 24.50
CA ALA A 917 -16.69 15.08 23.89
C ALA A 917 -16.07 14.30 22.72
N GLY A 918 -15.79 14.96 21.59
CA GLY A 918 -15.05 14.30 20.50
C GLY A 918 -13.65 13.86 20.95
N VAL A 919 -13.15 12.74 20.41
CA VAL A 919 -11.76 12.33 20.62
C VAL A 919 -10.78 13.34 20.02
N TRP A 920 -9.55 13.43 20.53
CA TRP A 920 -8.56 14.37 19.96
C TRP A 920 -8.23 14.12 18.51
N ALA A 921 -8.24 12.86 18.10
CA ALA A 921 -8.09 12.51 16.69
C ALA A 921 -9.23 13.09 15.82
N ALA A 922 -10.36 13.49 16.38
CA ALA A 922 -11.50 14.05 15.66
C ALA A 922 -11.67 15.57 15.87
N LYS A 923 -10.70 16.27 16.46
CA LYS A 923 -10.82 17.69 16.85
C LYS A 923 -9.68 18.57 16.35
N GLU A 924 -9.98 19.84 16.13
CA GLU A 924 -8.98 20.91 15.98
C GLU A 924 -9.09 21.87 17.16
N GLY A 925 -7.96 22.42 17.60
CA GLY A 925 -7.93 23.48 18.60
C GLY A 925 -6.63 23.52 19.38
N THR A 926 -6.70 24.09 20.59
CA THR A 926 -5.56 24.36 21.45
C THR A 926 -5.79 23.76 22.83
N VAL A 927 -4.74 23.22 23.44
CA VAL A 927 -4.74 22.75 24.82
C VAL A 927 -3.66 23.47 25.60
N THR A 928 -3.94 23.81 26.85
CA THR A 928 -2.93 24.33 27.78
C THR A 928 -2.51 23.22 28.73
N ASN A 929 -1.25 22.82 28.67
CA ASN A 929 -0.73 21.75 29.53
C ASN A 929 -0.34 22.23 30.94
N ALA A 930 0.06 21.29 31.81
CA ALA A 930 0.51 21.56 33.17
C ALA A 930 1.71 22.51 33.28
N LEU A 931 2.49 22.70 32.21
CA LEU A 931 3.63 23.62 32.14
C LEU A 931 3.23 25.02 31.64
N GLY A 932 1.94 25.25 31.42
CA GLY A 932 1.41 26.51 30.87
C GLY A 932 1.68 26.72 29.38
N MET A 933 2.09 25.67 28.66
CA MET A 933 2.33 25.73 27.22
C MET A 933 1.02 25.56 26.45
N GLU A 934 0.80 26.39 25.43
CA GLU A 934 -0.29 26.22 24.46
C GLU A 934 0.16 25.29 23.33
N LEU A 935 -0.51 24.14 23.20
CA LEU A 935 -0.20 23.10 22.23
C LEU A 935 -1.33 22.98 21.21
N LYS A 936 -0.96 22.89 19.93
CA LYS A 936 -1.93 22.79 18.83
C LYS A 936 -2.31 21.34 18.56
N VAL A 937 -3.61 21.10 18.49
CA VAL A 937 -4.25 19.84 18.12
C VAL A 937 -4.74 19.93 16.68
N ARG A 938 -4.31 19.00 15.82
CA ARG A 938 -4.85 18.86 14.46
C ARG A 938 -5.81 17.67 14.39
N LYS A 939 -6.87 17.86 13.62
CA LYS A 939 -7.89 16.84 13.38
C LYS A 939 -7.34 15.78 12.42
N ALA A 940 -7.45 14.53 12.84
CA ALA A 940 -7.04 13.34 12.10
C ALA A 940 -8.23 12.66 11.37
N LEU A 941 -9.46 12.87 11.85
CA LEU A 941 -10.70 12.35 11.28
C LEU A 941 -11.67 13.46 10.90
N GLU A 942 -12.36 13.34 9.78
CA GLU A 942 -13.58 14.11 9.57
C GLU A 942 -14.69 13.58 10.49
N GLY A 943 -15.48 14.46 11.10
CA GLY A 943 -16.38 14.02 12.17
C GLY A 943 -17.05 15.11 12.99
N TYR A 944 -18.05 14.67 13.74
CA TYR A 944 -19.05 15.42 14.51
C TYR A 944 -18.47 16.17 15.71
N SER A 945 -19.04 17.34 16.00
CA SER A 945 -18.77 18.11 17.21
C SER A 945 -20.07 18.28 18.00
N PRO A 946 -20.08 18.03 19.33
CA PRO A 946 -21.25 18.30 20.17
C PRO A 946 -21.61 19.79 20.18
N LEU A 947 -20.73 20.69 19.73
CA LEU A 947 -21.02 22.11 19.56
C LEU A 947 -22.27 22.35 18.71
N GLY A 948 -22.55 21.50 17.72
CA GLY A 948 -23.75 21.60 16.87
C GLY A 948 -25.08 21.45 17.62
N LEU A 949 -25.09 20.89 18.85
CA LEU A 949 -26.30 20.81 19.68
C LEU A 949 -26.54 22.08 20.50
N PHE A 950 -25.50 22.85 20.75
CA PHE A 950 -25.53 24.05 21.58
C PHE A 950 -25.52 25.35 20.77
N SER A 951 -25.12 25.28 19.49
CA SER A 951 -25.31 26.31 18.46
C SER A 951 -26.76 26.39 18.03
#